data_AF-A0A9W7ZWR4-F1
#
_entry.id   AF-A0A9W7ZWR4-F1
#
_cell.length_a   1.000
_cell.length_b   1.000
_cell.length_c   1.000
_cell.angle_alpha   90.00
_cell.angle_beta   90.00
_cell.angle_gamma   90.00
#
_symmetry.space_group_name_H-M   'P 1'
#
loop_
_entity.id
_entity.type
_entity.pdbx_description
1 polymer ?
#
loop_
_entity_poly.entity_id
_entity_poly.type
_entity_poly.pdbx_seq_one_letter_code
_entity_poly.pdbx_strand_id
1 'polypeptide(L)'
;MPSAFRLEDYDVSPITGFLPEQEPARRLADSYYTPWLVLNEDLQALQLTGTLRARVEELPVLTIDRLIDERERRWAYTILGFLAHTYVWCDRRHVKTSLPAGIAVPWVQLACTLELQPVVSCASVVLWNWRKLDPQGPLDLTNVTSLQTFTGSTDETWFYLITAAVEAHAIPILRAIPAMLTAIDTQDTRAVLAFLHEMRGVLADLPALLNRMYEHCDPHMFYTKIHAFLTGWSNQAATGLPHGLLYKGVDDVGIDPNDHATLIARHRTHAGGSAAQSSIIQVLDIVLGIQHYPTGQPRDQRSIASQNDPDLRRGNYLVAMRAYMPGPHRRFLEDLGRQCHLRAFVQDQGAPEILATLRRTDPDEACLREDMLTTYNDCVGHVRRFRDAHIQMVTRYVVSPARKSGTATVANATAHPTPYSHGERPRQHMTTAPLASHDPAWTPKATPPVDSIPSTPTEKSAQVSPHLPPTAGDEFFLSVRTRTIPTSQTSIPSSSDSTAAPSESEDWPVSPPLDSPVSRFSLSGLRRAATTWISAKASPTFETDSFTLPARNAPSSSTTTINAIAASTFMGSTTPQSENRPSSRRVSEGGETAVSDPSSPVNSLLVAVDQPRQQPVVKSPAVAVMPRTGRQELLGSGGTSAIKFLKQVRDETTEGLLH
;
A
#
# COMPACT_ATOMS: atom_id res chain seq x y z
N MET A 1 -14.20 2.27 -31.85
CA MET A 1 -14.21 2.68 -30.43
C MET A 1 -12.86 2.38 -29.83
N PRO A 2 -12.35 3.17 -28.88
CA PRO A 2 -11.35 2.69 -27.93
C PRO A 2 -11.89 1.46 -27.16
N SER A 3 -11.00 0.66 -26.58
CA SER A 3 -11.39 -0.41 -25.66
C SER A 3 -11.98 0.20 -24.37
N ALA A 4 -13.09 -0.34 -23.88
CA ALA A 4 -13.69 0.13 -22.63
C ALA A 4 -12.70 0.00 -21.46
N PHE A 5 -12.60 1.05 -20.63
CA PHE A 5 -11.71 1.08 -19.48
C PHE A 5 -12.21 0.11 -18.40
N ARG A 6 -11.50 -0.99 -18.19
CA ARG A 6 -11.86 -2.06 -17.24
C ARG A 6 -10.84 -2.15 -16.11
N LEU A 7 -11.29 -2.40 -14.88
CA LEU A 7 -10.43 -2.43 -13.70
C LEU A 7 -9.53 -3.68 -13.68
N GLU A 8 -10.10 -4.81 -14.11
CA GLU A 8 -9.42 -6.12 -14.03
C GLU A 8 -8.19 -6.21 -14.94
N ASP A 9 -8.18 -5.45 -16.04
CA ASP A 9 -7.05 -5.38 -16.99
C ASP A 9 -5.80 -4.72 -16.37
N TYR A 10 -5.93 -4.16 -15.16
CA TYR A 10 -4.86 -3.53 -14.39
C TYR A 10 -4.66 -4.15 -12.98
N ASP A 11 -5.14 -5.36 -12.70
CA ASP A 11 -5.15 -5.94 -11.33
C ASP A 11 -5.81 -5.01 -10.28
N VAL A 12 -6.92 -4.39 -10.67
CA VAL A 12 -7.79 -3.64 -9.75
C VAL A 12 -9.12 -4.38 -9.66
N SER A 13 -9.46 -4.89 -8.48
CA SER A 13 -10.71 -5.61 -8.28
C SER A 13 -11.89 -4.64 -8.08
N PRO A 14 -13.05 -4.87 -8.72
CA PRO A 14 -14.30 -4.18 -8.37
C PRO A 14 -14.78 -4.45 -6.93
N ILE A 15 -14.22 -5.45 -6.25
CA ILE A 15 -14.59 -5.88 -4.88
C ILE A 15 -13.57 -5.38 -3.84
N THR A 16 -12.27 -5.45 -4.13
CA THR A 16 -11.17 -5.13 -3.19
C THR A 16 -10.24 -3.98 -3.61
N GLY A 17 -10.48 -3.35 -4.76
CA GLY A 17 -9.68 -2.22 -5.26
C GLY A 17 -8.24 -2.63 -5.59
N PHE A 18 -7.26 -1.89 -5.07
CA PHE A 18 -5.84 -2.21 -5.21
C PHE A 18 -5.35 -3.32 -4.24
N LEU A 19 -6.17 -3.76 -3.29
CA LEU A 19 -5.90 -4.99 -2.54
C LEU A 19 -6.26 -6.19 -3.42
N PRO A 20 -5.48 -7.30 -3.40
CA PRO A 20 -5.80 -8.49 -4.17
C PRO A 20 -7.13 -9.11 -3.70
N GLU A 21 -7.94 -9.60 -4.64
CA GLU A 21 -9.27 -10.15 -4.34
C GLU A 21 -9.21 -11.47 -3.54
N GLN A 22 -8.13 -12.23 -3.75
CA GLN A 22 -7.76 -13.34 -2.87
C GLN A 22 -6.85 -12.83 -1.75
N GLU A 23 -7.09 -13.28 -0.51
CA GLU A 23 -6.17 -13.00 0.61
C GLU A 23 -4.72 -13.37 0.25
N PRO A 24 -3.72 -12.52 0.54
CA PRO A 24 -2.31 -12.80 0.28
C PRO A 24 -1.85 -14.18 0.81
N ALA A 25 -0.88 -14.79 0.10
CA ALA A 25 -0.43 -16.13 0.43
C ALA A 25 0.20 -16.16 1.83
N ARG A 26 -0.19 -17.14 2.65
CA ARG A 26 0.33 -17.31 4.02
C ARG A 26 1.55 -18.24 4.08
N ARG A 27 1.86 -18.93 2.98
CA ARG A 27 2.93 -19.92 2.78
C ARG A 27 3.32 -19.95 1.29
N LEU A 28 4.45 -20.60 0.99
CA LEU A 28 4.83 -21.00 -0.37
C LEU A 28 4.70 -22.52 -0.47
N ALA A 29 4.20 -23.05 -1.58
CA ALA A 29 3.79 -24.45 -1.71
C ALA A 29 4.97 -25.41 -1.87
N ASP A 30 6.03 -25.04 -2.59
CA ASP A 30 7.25 -25.84 -2.66
C ASP A 30 8.14 -25.60 -1.43
N SER A 31 8.38 -26.68 -0.69
CA SER A 31 9.38 -26.82 0.38
C SER A 31 10.78 -26.31 0.02
N TYR A 32 11.12 -26.20 -1.27
CA TYR A 32 12.32 -25.52 -1.77
C TYR A 32 12.51 -24.11 -1.18
N TYR A 33 11.43 -23.38 -0.88
CA TYR A 33 11.46 -22.04 -0.30
C TYR A 33 11.45 -22.00 1.25
N THR A 34 11.50 -23.16 1.92
CA THR A 34 11.60 -23.27 3.39
C THR A 34 12.71 -22.39 4.00
N PRO A 35 13.92 -22.23 3.40
CA PRO A 35 14.96 -21.35 3.95
C PRO A 35 14.53 -19.89 4.12
N TRP A 36 13.68 -19.36 3.22
CA TRP A 36 13.12 -18.01 3.38
C TRP A 36 12.00 -17.98 4.42
N LEU A 37 11.13 -18.99 4.43
CA LEU A 37 10.00 -19.08 5.34
C LEU A 37 10.44 -19.14 6.82
N VAL A 38 11.46 -19.94 7.15
CA VAL A 38 11.97 -20.08 8.53
C VAL A 38 12.55 -18.77 9.05
N LEU A 39 13.40 -18.09 8.27
CA LEU A 39 13.98 -16.80 8.71
C LEU A 39 12.94 -15.67 8.77
N ASN A 40 11.82 -15.81 8.06
CA ASN A 40 10.68 -14.91 8.14
C ASN A 40 9.81 -15.18 9.38
N GLU A 41 9.56 -16.44 9.72
CA GLU A 41 8.80 -16.83 10.92
C GLU A 41 9.56 -16.47 12.20
N ASP A 42 10.88 -16.68 12.25
CA ASP A 42 11.74 -16.30 13.38
C ASP A 42 12.23 -14.83 13.35
N LEU A 43 11.75 -13.98 12.42
CA LEU A 43 12.38 -12.68 12.08
C LEU A 43 12.65 -11.77 13.28
N GLN A 44 11.73 -11.69 14.24
CA GLN A 44 11.85 -10.84 15.43
C GLN A 44 12.76 -11.48 16.48
N ALA A 45 12.78 -12.81 16.59
CA ALA A 45 13.68 -13.55 17.48
C ALA A 45 15.14 -13.53 17.00
N LEU A 46 15.36 -13.64 15.69
CA LEU A 46 16.66 -13.52 15.05
C LEU A 46 17.25 -12.10 15.17
N GLN A 47 16.39 -11.07 15.19
CA GLN A 47 16.80 -9.70 15.55
C GLN A 47 17.16 -9.58 17.03
N LEU A 48 16.29 -10.04 17.93
CA LEU A 48 16.49 -9.93 19.38
C LEU A 48 17.78 -10.62 19.86
N THR A 49 18.11 -11.76 19.24
CA THR A 49 19.36 -12.50 19.50
C THR A 49 20.57 -11.99 18.73
N GLY A 50 20.39 -11.03 17.80
CA GLY A 50 21.44 -10.52 16.91
C GLY A 50 21.92 -11.52 15.83
N THR A 51 21.32 -12.70 15.74
CA THR A 51 21.79 -13.81 14.88
C THR A 51 21.37 -13.69 13.42
N LEU A 52 20.35 -12.87 13.10
CA LEU A 52 19.77 -12.74 11.74
C LEU A 52 20.82 -12.59 10.63
N ARG A 53 21.83 -11.75 10.85
CA ARG A 53 22.82 -11.40 9.80
C ARG A 53 23.64 -12.59 9.35
N ALA A 54 24.05 -13.47 10.26
CA ALA A 54 24.75 -14.72 9.92
C ALA A 54 23.83 -15.65 9.14
N ARG A 55 22.60 -15.87 9.62
CA ARG A 55 21.60 -16.75 8.99
C ARG A 55 21.18 -16.29 7.58
N VAL A 56 21.20 -14.98 7.32
CA VAL A 56 20.96 -14.39 5.98
C VAL A 56 22.20 -14.44 5.08
N GLU A 57 23.41 -14.42 5.65
CA GLU A 57 24.66 -14.64 4.92
C GLU A 57 24.87 -16.12 4.54
N GLU A 58 24.25 -17.05 5.28
CA GLU A 58 24.17 -18.49 5.00
C GLU A 58 23.14 -18.88 3.91
N LEU A 59 22.26 -17.97 3.48
CA LEU A 59 21.17 -18.32 2.55
C LEU A 59 21.68 -18.71 1.16
N PRO A 60 21.25 -19.87 0.60
CA PRO A 60 21.50 -20.20 -0.79
C PRO A 60 20.73 -19.29 -1.74
N VAL A 61 21.24 -19.10 -2.96
CA VAL A 61 20.50 -18.44 -4.04
C VAL A 61 19.45 -19.41 -4.57
N LEU A 62 18.18 -19.18 -4.23
CA LEU A 62 17.05 -19.96 -4.73
C LEU A 62 16.44 -19.32 -5.98
N THR A 63 16.07 -20.14 -6.97
CA THR A 63 15.42 -19.70 -8.21
C THR A 63 13.94 -19.37 -8.00
N ILE A 64 13.41 -18.34 -8.67
CA ILE A 64 12.00 -17.94 -8.52
C ILE A 64 11.02 -18.83 -9.34
N ASP A 65 11.55 -19.71 -10.18
CA ASP A 65 10.83 -20.46 -11.22
C ASP A 65 9.80 -21.48 -10.70
N ARG A 66 9.79 -21.78 -9.39
CA ARG A 66 8.85 -22.74 -8.77
C ARG A 66 7.69 -22.06 -8.03
N LEU A 67 7.64 -20.72 -8.00
CA LEU A 67 6.52 -19.97 -7.43
C LEU A 67 5.33 -20.06 -8.39
N ILE A 68 4.28 -20.79 -8.00
CA ILE A 68 3.29 -21.34 -8.95
C ILE A 68 2.34 -20.27 -9.48
N ASP A 69 1.96 -19.30 -8.64
CA ASP A 69 1.06 -18.21 -8.99
C ASP A 69 1.60 -16.84 -8.55
N GLU A 70 0.90 -15.77 -8.91
CA GLU A 70 1.35 -14.43 -8.58
C GLU A 70 1.19 -14.08 -7.09
N ARG A 71 0.26 -14.75 -6.39
CA ARG A 71 0.06 -14.57 -4.94
C ARG A 71 1.26 -15.10 -4.16
N GLU A 72 1.88 -16.19 -4.62
CA GLU A 72 3.19 -16.64 -4.13
C GLU A 72 4.34 -15.70 -4.49
N ARG A 73 4.39 -15.17 -5.72
CA ARG A 73 5.44 -14.22 -6.14
C ARG A 73 5.40 -12.92 -5.31
N ARG A 74 4.20 -12.39 -5.06
CA ARG A 74 3.94 -11.25 -4.17
C ARG A 74 4.37 -11.55 -2.72
N TRP A 75 4.08 -12.74 -2.20
CA TRP A 75 4.48 -13.11 -0.84
C TRP A 75 5.99 -13.37 -0.70
N ALA A 76 6.62 -14.04 -1.66
CA ALA A 76 8.08 -14.20 -1.70
C ALA A 76 8.80 -12.85 -1.81
N TYR A 77 8.26 -11.90 -2.60
CA TYR A 77 8.77 -10.53 -2.66
C TYR A 77 8.68 -9.83 -1.30
N THR A 78 7.54 -9.95 -0.60
CA THR A 78 7.34 -9.40 0.74
C THR A 78 8.32 -10.01 1.76
N ILE A 79 8.45 -11.33 1.83
CA ILE A 79 9.40 -12.04 2.71
C ILE A 79 10.83 -11.52 2.49
N LEU A 80 11.29 -11.48 1.23
CA LEU A 80 12.64 -11.05 0.90
C LEU A 80 12.86 -9.56 1.21
N GLY A 81 11.83 -8.72 1.05
CA GLY A 81 11.87 -7.32 1.47
C GLY A 81 12.00 -7.14 2.98
N PHE A 82 11.22 -7.88 3.77
CA PHE A 82 11.36 -7.89 5.23
C PHE A 82 12.76 -8.35 5.64
N LEU A 83 13.26 -9.48 5.10
CA LEU A 83 14.61 -9.99 5.38
C LEU A 83 15.70 -8.98 5.01
N ALA A 84 15.62 -8.35 3.83
CA ALA A 84 16.61 -7.40 3.34
C ALA A 84 16.66 -6.12 4.17
N HIS A 85 15.50 -5.48 4.42
CA HIS A 85 15.44 -4.27 5.25
C HIS A 85 15.88 -4.54 6.69
N THR A 86 15.55 -5.70 7.23
CA THR A 86 15.99 -6.09 8.58
C THR A 86 17.50 -6.31 8.62
N TYR A 87 18.07 -7.05 7.66
CA TYR A 87 19.51 -7.27 7.56
C TYR A 87 20.31 -5.95 7.51
N VAL A 88 19.83 -4.97 6.74
CA VAL A 88 20.45 -3.63 6.65
C VAL A 88 20.33 -2.88 7.98
N TRP A 89 19.13 -2.75 8.54
CA TRP A 89 18.82 -1.78 9.60
C TRP A 89 18.81 -2.30 11.04
N CYS A 90 18.87 -3.63 11.29
CA CYS A 90 18.73 -4.19 12.64
C CYS A 90 19.79 -3.72 13.64
N ASP A 91 20.99 -3.33 13.17
CA ASP A 91 21.96 -2.59 13.97
C ASP A 91 22.26 -1.24 13.30
N ARG A 92 21.77 -0.18 13.94
CA ARG A 92 21.92 1.22 13.51
C ARG A 92 23.32 1.80 13.76
N ARG A 93 24.21 1.08 14.46
CA ARG A 93 25.64 1.42 14.61
C ARG A 93 26.48 0.85 13.47
N HIS A 94 26.08 -0.30 12.94
CA HIS A 94 26.79 -1.01 11.87
C HIS A 94 25.81 -1.37 10.75
N VAL A 95 25.34 -0.36 10.01
CA VAL A 95 24.44 -0.52 8.87
C VAL A 95 25.19 -1.22 7.72
N LYS A 96 24.55 -2.20 7.08
CA LYS A 96 25.18 -2.98 5.99
C LYS A 96 24.99 -2.27 4.64
N THR A 97 26.09 -2.01 3.93
CA THR A 97 26.11 -1.35 2.60
C THR A 97 25.83 -2.27 1.40
N SER A 98 25.69 -3.58 1.63
CA SER A 98 25.40 -4.56 0.59
C SER A 98 24.49 -5.69 1.09
N LEU A 99 23.62 -6.23 0.23
CA LEU A 99 22.82 -7.43 0.51
C LEU A 99 23.55 -8.70 0.03
N PRO A 100 23.50 -9.81 0.79
CA PRO A 100 23.97 -11.12 0.31
C PRO A 100 23.17 -11.64 -0.89
N ALA A 101 23.83 -12.41 -1.77
CA ALA A 101 23.23 -12.90 -3.01
C ALA A 101 21.99 -13.78 -2.80
N GLY A 102 21.95 -14.57 -1.72
CA GLY A 102 20.82 -15.45 -1.35
C GLY A 102 19.48 -14.75 -1.15
N ILE A 103 19.49 -13.43 -0.91
CA ILE A 103 18.30 -12.58 -0.92
C ILE A 103 18.28 -11.60 -2.10
N ALA A 104 19.44 -11.06 -2.50
CA ALA A 104 19.52 -9.99 -3.48
C ALA A 104 19.12 -10.44 -4.91
N VAL A 105 19.58 -11.62 -5.34
CA VAL A 105 19.27 -12.17 -6.67
C VAL A 105 17.76 -12.48 -6.84
N PRO A 106 17.13 -13.32 -6.00
CA PRO A 106 15.71 -13.65 -6.14
C PRO A 106 14.80 -12.43 -5.95
N TRP A 107 15.15 -11.50 -5.07
CA TRP A 107 14.34 -10.31 -4.84
C TRP A 107 14.36 -9.37 -6.05
N VAL A 108 15.51 -9.17 -6.71
CA VAL A 108 15.57 -8.41 -7.96
C VAL A 108 14.81 -9.12 -9.09
N GLN A 109 14.88 -10.45 -9.19
CA GLN A 109 14.10 -11.20 -10.19
C GLN A 109 12.58 -11.04 -9.99
N LEU A 110 12.10 -11.12 -8.74
CA LEU A 110 10.69 -10.89 -8.40
C LEU A 110 10.28 -9.43 -8.64
N ALA A 111 11.14 -8.48 -8.29
CA ALA A 111 10.91 -7.05 -8.55
C ALA A 111 10.72 -6.75 -10.05
N CYS A 112 11.51 -7.40 -10.91
CA CYS A 112 11.34 -7.30 -12.37
C CYS A 112 10.03 -7.93 -12.83
N THR A 113 9.67 -9.10 -12.30
CA THR A 113 8.45 -9.86 -12.66
C THR A 113 7.16 -9.15 -12.24
N LEU A 114 7.19 -8.43 -11.11
CA LEU A 114 6.08 -7.62 -10.57
C LEU A 114 6.17 -6.13 -11.00
N GLU A 115 7.18 -5.80 -11.82
CA GLU A 115 7.50 -4.48 -12.39
C GLU A 115 7.63 -3.29 -11.40
N LEU A 116 8.20 -3.51 -10.22
CA LEU A 116 8.46 -2.48 -9.20
C LEU A 116 9.93 -2.50 -8.72
N GLN A 117 10.38 -1.43 -8.03
CA GLN A 117 11.75 -1.39 -7.48
C GLN A 117 11.94 -2.39 -6.32
N PRO A 118 13.08 -3.11 -6.21
CA PRO A 118 13.39 -4.06 -5.15
C PRO A 118 13.69 -3.35 -3.81
N VAL A 119 12.64 -2.85 -3.17
CA VAL A 119 12.64 -2.16 -1.87
C VAL A 119 11.28 -2.39 -1.19
N VAL A 120 11.21 -2.31 0.12
CA VAL A 120 9.93 -2.31 0.84
C VAL A 120 9.13 -1.07 0.44
N SER A 121 7.94 -1.32 -0.12
CA SER A 121 6.97 -0.32 -0.56
C SER A 121 5.58 -0.61 0.02
N CYS A 122 4.63 0.30 -0.18
CA CYS A 122 3.22 0.08 0.18
C CYS A 122 2.64 -1.24 -0.38
N ALA A 123 3.12 -1.72 -1.53
CA ALA A 123 2.71 -3.03 -2.05
C ALA A 123 3.08 -4.17 -1.07
N SER A 124 4.35 -4.23 -0.64
CA SER A 124 4.83 -5.30 0.23
C SER A 124 4.38 -5.21 1.69
N VAL A 125 4.22 -4.02 2.28
CA VAL A 125 3.84 -3.88 3.70
C VAL A 125 2.36 -3.61 3.94
N VAL A 126 1.58 -3.29 2.90
CA VAL A 126 0.13 -3.06 3.00
C VAL A 126 -0.64 -4.03 2.09
N LEU A 127 -0.57 -3.84 0.77
CA LEU A 127 -1.46 -4.54 -0.19
C LEU A 127 -1.28 -6.06 -0.17
N TRP A 128 -0.07 -6.55 0.08
CA TRP A 128 0.29 -7.97 0.12
C TRP A 128 0.61 -8.50 1.53
N ASN A 129 0.23 -7.75 2.58
CA ASN A 129 0.57 -8.04 3.98
C ASN A 129 -0.67 -7.98 4.90
N TRP A 130 -1.74 -8.65 4.52
CA TRP A 130 -2.96 -8.75 5.32
C TRP A 130 -3.60 -10.12 5.17
N ARG A 131 -4.51 -10.43 6.09
CA ARG A 131 -5.44 -11.56 6.05
C ARG A 131 -6.67 -11.26 6.89
N LYS A 132 -7.74 -12.04 6.73
CA LYS A 132 -8.85 -12.03 7.69
C LYS A 132 -8.56 -12.89 8.92
N LEU A 133 -9.25 -12.58 10.02
CA LEU A 133 -9.35 -13.38 11.23
C LEU A 133 -10.46 -14.44 11.04
N ASP A 134 -11.68 -14.00 10.77
CA ASP A 134 -12.77 -14.82 10.24
C ASP A 134 -12.83 -14.72 8.71
N PRO A 135 -12.63 -15.82 7.95
CA PRO A 135 -12.80 -15.84 6.50
C PRO A 135 -14.19 -15.41 5.99
N GLN A 136 -15.25 -15.52 6.79
CA GLN A 136 -16.60 -15.06 6.43
C GLN A 136 -16.92 -13.63 6.89
N GLY A 137 -16.08 -13.06 7.76
CA GLY A 137 -16.21 -11.68 8.22
C GLY A 137 -15.83 -10.62 7.17
N PRO A 138 -16.09 -9.34 7.47
CA PRO A 138 -15.86 -8.23 6.55
C PRO A 138 -14.37 -7.97 6.28
N LEU A 139 -14.08 -7.15 5.26
CA LEU A 139 -12.74 -6.65 4.95
C LEU A 139 -12.53 -5.27 5.60
N ASP A 140 -12.60 -5.21 6.93
CA ASP A 140 -12.41 -3.97 7.70
C ASP A 140 -11.60 -4.20 8.99
N LEU A 141 -11.27 -3.10 9.66
CA LEU A 141 -10.42 -3.03 10.87
C LEU A 141 -10.92 -3.85 12.08
N THR A 142 -12.14 -4.39 12.05
CA THR A 142 -12.64 -5.34 13.07
C THR A 142 -12.19 -6.78 12.82
N ASN A 143 -11.80 -7.12 11.59
CA ASN A 143 -11.57 -8.50 11.15
C ASN A 143 -10.26 -8.73 10.36
N VAL A 144 -9.48 -7.69 10.02
CA VAL A 144 -8.19 -7.84 9.34
C VAL A 144 -6.99 -7.84 10.29
N THR A 145 -5.92 -8.53 9.92
CA THR A 145 -4.61 -8.44 10.59
C THR A 145 -3.46 -8.64 9.60
N SER A 146 -2.27 -8.17 9.94
CA SER A 146 -1.09 -8.29 9.07
C SER A 146 -0.53 -9.72 9.03
N LEU A 147 0.27 -10.04 8.00
CA LEU A 147 0.97 -11.33 7.90
C LEU A 147 2.38 -11.29 8.49
N GLN A 148 3.06 -10.15 8.39
CA GLN A 148 4.42 -9.94 8.87
C GLN A 148 4.61 -8.50 9.38
N THR A 149 5.54 -8.35 10.34
CA THR A 149 6.02 -7.07 10.89
C THR A 149 7.53 -7.17 11.18
N PHE A 150 8.25 -6.05 11.13
CA PHE A 150 9.64 -5.95 11.56
C PHE A 150 9.78 -6.11 13.08
N THR A 151 8.84 -5.55 13.85
CA THR A 151 8.96 -5.37 15.30
C THR A 151 8.10 -6.31 16.14
N GLY A 152 7.08 -6.95 15.54
CA GLY A 152 6.06 -7.70 16.29
C GLY A 152 5.06 -6.83 17.05
N SER A 153 5.07 -5.49 16.90
CA SER A 153 4.24 -4.60 17.70
C SER A 153 2.85 -4.34 17.11
N THR A 154 1.90 -4.03 18.00
CA THR A 154 0.57 -3.56 17.64
C THR A 154 0.63 -2.25 16.84
N ASP A 155 1.57 -1.35 17.17
CA ASP A 155 1.76 -0.07 16.47
C ASP A 155 2.08 -0.25 14.98
N GLU A 156 2.90 -1.26 14.67
CA GLU A 156 3.30 -1.55 13.29
C GLU A 156 2.16 -2.19 12.50
N THR A 157 1.50 -3.17 13.14
CA THR A 157 0.29 -3.80 12.62
C THR A 157 -0.76 -2.73 12.31
N TRP A 158 -1.05 -1.83 13.26
CA TRP A 158 -2.03 -0.75 13.11
C TRP A 158 -1.65 0.24 12.01
N PHE A 159 -0.36 0.61 11.90
CA PHE A 159 0.12 1.48 10.83
C PHE A 159 -0.14 0.91 9.43
N TYR A 160 0.08 -0.40 9.23
CA TYR A 160 -0.26 -1.08 7.97
C TYR A 160 -1.77 -1.18 7.77
N LEU A 161 -2.53 -1.56 8.81
CA LEU A 161 -3.98 -1.77 8.69
C LEU A 161 -4.78 -0.48 8.45
N ILE A 162 -4.42 0.66 9.08
CA ILE A 162 -5.05 1.95 8.77
C ILE A 162 -4.78 2.35 7.31
N THR A 163 -3.59 2.05 6.79
CA THR A 163 -3.28 2.30 5.37
C THR A 163 -4.10 1.38 4.45
N ALA A 164 -4.24 0.10 4.79
CA ALA A 164 -5.09 -0.85 4.05
C ALA A 164 -6.57 -0.44 4.08
N ALA A 165 -7.06 0.09 5.21
CA ALA A 165 -8.42 0.58 5.35
C ALA A 165 -8.69 1.82 4.50
N VAL A 166 -7.71 2.72 4.32
CA VAL A 166 -7.82 3.88 3.41
C VAL A 166 -7.91 3.45 1.95
N GLU A 167 -7.14 2.44 1.52
CA GLU A 167 -7.28 1.83 0.19
C GLU A 167 -8.67 1.17 0.01
N ALA A 168 -9.13 0.43 1.02
CA ALA A 168 -10.40 -0.30 0.97
C ALA A 168 -11.64 0.61 1.03
N HIS A 169 -11.61 1.69 1.82
CA HIS A 169 -12.72 2.65 1.91
C HIS A 169 -13.00 3.34 0.57
N ALA A 170 -12.00 3.46 -0.29
CA ALA A 170 -12.08 4.16 -1.57
C ALA A 170 -12.48 3.26 -2.77
N ILE A 171 -12.78 1.98 -2.54
CA ILE A 171 -13.23 1.04 -3.57
C ILE A 171 -14.48 1.54 -4.35
N PRO A 172 -15.47 2.26 -3.78
CA PRO A 172 -16.59 2.78 -4.56
C PRO A 172 -16.15 3.71 -5.70
N ILE A 173 -15.24 4.66 -5.42
CA ILE A 173 -14.65 5.55 -6.44
C ILE A 173 -14.03 4.73 -7.58
N LEU A 174 -13.23 3.71 -7.25
CA LEU A 174 -12.61 2.82 -8.25
C LEU A 174 -13.66 2.11 -9.11
N ARG A 175 -14.69 1.54 -8.47
CA ARG A 175 -15.79 0.83 -9.14
C ARG A 175 -16.58 1.73 -10.09
N ALA A 176 -16.76 3.00 -9.74
CA ALA A 176 -17.57 3.95 -10.50
C ALA A 176 -16.80 4.63 -11.67
N ILE A 177 -15.46 4.57 -11.69
CA ILE A 177 -14.62 5.18 -12.75
C ILE A 177 -15.02 4.78 -14.19
N PRO A 178 -15.21 3.49 -14.55
CA PRO A 178 -15.60 3.10 -15.91
C PRO A 178 -16.92 3.72 -16.39
N ALA A 179 -17.90 3.85 -15.48
CA ALA A 179 -19.17 4.48 -15.77
C ALA A 179 -19.04 6.00 -15.89
N MET A 180 -18.22 6.64 -15.05
CA MET A 180 -17.91 8.08 -15.11
C MET A 180 -17.19 8.47 -16.41
N LEU A 181 -16.22 7.68 -16.86
CA LEU A 181 -15.55 7.90 -18.16
C LEU A 181 -16.57 7.81 -19.31
N THR A 182 -17.41 6.77 -19.30
CA THR A 182 -18.49 6.61 -20.29
C THR A 182 -19.47 7.79 -20.26
N ALA A 183 -19.83 8.28 -19.07
CA ALA A 183 -20.74 9.41 -18.90
C ALA A 183 -20.17 10.74 -19.43
N ILE A 184 -18.85 10.96 -19.30
CA ILE A 184 -18.18 12.11 -19.93
C ILE A 184 -18.24 12.00 -21.45
N ASP A 185 -17.90 10.83 -22.01
CA ASP A 185 -17.96 10.58 -23.47
C ASP A 185 -19.38 10.74 -24.04
N THR A 186 -20.42 10.32 -23.31
CA THR A 186 -21.83 10.46 -23.72
C THR A 186 -22.50 11.77 -23.27
N GLN A 187 -21.77 12.67 -22.61
CA GLN A 187 -22.26 13.94 -22.08
C GLN A 187 -23.43 13.82 -21.06
N ASP A 188 -23.44 12.75 -20.24
CA ASP A 188 -24.44 12.55 -19.19
C ASP A 188 -24.06 13.30 -17.89
N THR A 189 -24.51 14.55 -17.81
CA THR A 189 -24.38 15.41 -16.60
C THR A 189 -24.85 14.72 -15.33
N ARG A 190 -25.91 13.89 -15.39
CA ARG A 190 -26.55 13.28 -14.22
C ARG A 190 -25.75 12.09 -13.70
N ALA A 191 -25.20 11.27 -14.58
CA ALA A 191 -24.28 10.19 -14.20
C ALA A 191 -22.96 10.74 -13.65
N VAL A 192 -22.46 11.85 -14.20
CA VAL A 192 -21.27 12.54 -13.65
C VAL A 192 -21.56 13.15 -12.26
N LEU A 193 -22.72 13.78 -12.04
CA LEU A 193 -23.13 14.25 -10.71
C LEU A 193 -23.23 13.08 -9.70
N ALA A 194 -23.82 11.95 -10.10
CA ALA A 194 -23.94 10.78 -9.24
C ALA A 194 -22.56 10.23 -8.81
N PHE A 195 -21.60 10.16 -9.74
CA PHE A 195 -20.21 9.81 -9.42
C PHE A 195 -19.59 10.79 -8.41
N LEU A 196 -19.78 12.10 -8.62
CA LEU A 196 -19.25 13.14 -7.73
C LEU A 196 -19.88 13.08 -6.33
N HIS A 197 -21.16 12.74 -6.20
CA HIS A 197 -21.79 12.52 -4.90
C HIS A 197 -21.20 11.31 -4.15
N GLU A 198 -21.00 10.17 -4.83
CA GLU A 198 -20.37 8.98 -4.23
C GLU A 198 -18.92 9.28 -3.82
N MET A 199 -18.17 9.96 -4.68
CA MET A 199 -16.81 10.43 -4.40
C MET A 199 -16.78 11.38 -3.19
N ARG A 200 -17.69 12.35 -3.10
CA ARG A 200 -17.82 13.26 -1.94
C ARG A 200 -18.06 12.50 -0.64
N GLY A 201 -18.94 11.49 -0.66
CA GLY A 201 -19.22 10.64 0.49
C GLY A 201 -17.98 9.91 0.99
N VAL A 202 -17.30 9.18 0.11
CA VAL A 202 -16.05 8.46 0.43
C VAL A 202 -14.98 9.42 0.97
N LEU A 203 -14.77 10.56 0.31
CA LEU A 203 -13.80 11.57 0.71
C LEU A 203 -14.11 12.28 2.04
N ALA A 204 -15.37 12.25 2.51
CA ALA A 204 -15.77 12.84 3.78
C ALA A 204 -15.18 12.10 5.00
N ASP A 205 -15.12 10.77 4.93
CA ASP A 205 -14.69 9.93 6.06
C ASP A 205 -13.18 9.71 6.12
N LEU A 206 -12.45 9.84 5.00
CA LEU A 206 -10.99 9.60 4.94
C LEU A 206 -10.17 10.35 6.03
N PRO A 207 -10.45 11.62 6.39
CA PRO A 207 -9.73 12.29 7.49
C PRO A 207 -9.99 11.64 8.85
N ALA A 208 -11.21 11.16 9.11
CA ALA A 208 -11.55 10.45 10.35
C ALA A 208 -10.89 9.07 10.39
N LEU A 209 -10.94 8.33 9.28
CA LEU A 209 -10.29 7.03 9.12
C LEU A 209 -8.77 7.12 9.30
N LEU A 210 -8.12 8.13 8.73
CA LEU A 210 -6.68 8.37 8.93
C LEU A 210 -6.35 8.72 10.39
N ASN A 211 -7.20 9.51 11.06
CA ASN A 211 -7.01 9.87 12.46
C ASN A 211 -7.11 8.65 13.41
N ARG A 212 -7.71 7.53 13.00
CA ARG A 212 -7.67 6.27 13.76
C ARG A 212 -6.26 5.75 14.00
N MET A 213 -5.24 6.22 13.27
CA MET A 213 -3.83 5.95 13.56
C MET A 213 -3.45 6.26 15.02
N TYR A 214 -4.06 7.30 15.62
CA TYR A 214 -3.80 7.68 17.01
C TYR A 214 -4.33 6.68 18.05
N GLU A 215 -5.16 5.70 17.68
CA GLU A 215 -5.77 4.73 18.60
C GLU A 215 -4.74 3.72 19.13
N HIS A 216 -3.93 3.13 18.24
CA HIS A 216 -3.06 1.98 18.57
C HIS A 216 -1.65 2.06 17.98
N CYS A 217 -1.21 3.21 17.43
CA CYS A 217 0.16 3.42 16.97
C CYS A 217 0.80 4.61 17.72
N ASP A 218 1.79 4.38 18.59
CA ASP A 218 2.45 5.47 19.32
C ASP A 218 3.50 6.21 18.45
N PRO A 219 3.53 7.56 18.46
CA PRO A 219 4.52 8.35 17.71
C PRO A 219 6.01 8.08 18.04
N HIS A 220 6.35 7.68 19.26
CA HIS A 220 7.73 7.34 19.63
C HIS A 220 8.10 5.93 19.15
N MET A 221 7.19 4.95 19.30
CA MET A 221 7.35 3.60 18.74
C MET A 221 7.50 3.65 17.22
N PHE A 222 6.62 4.38 16.53
CA PHE A 222 6.73 4.59 15.09
C PHE A 222 8.08 5.18 14.67
N TYR A 223 8.46 6.33 15.24
CA TYR A 223 9.69 7.02 14.82
C TYR A 223 10.98 6.25 15.15
N THR A 224 11.03 5.58 16.31
CA THR A 224 12.27 4.95 16.78
C THR A 224 12.45 3.50 16.33
N LYS A 225 11.35 2.76 16.14
CA LYS A 225 11.37 1.33 15.78
C LYS A 225 10.94 1.09 14.33
N ILE A 226 9.75 1.56 13.93
CA ILE A 226 9.11 1.17 12.66
C ILE A 226 9.69 1.93 11.46
N HIS A 227 9.77 3.26 11.54
CA HIS A 227 10.23 4.14 10.46
C HIS A 227 11.64 3.78 9.98
N ALA A 228 12.50 3.25 10.87
CA ALA A 228 13.84 2.81 10.50
C ALA A 228 13.82 1.70 9.44
N PHE A 229 12.98 0.67 9.60
CA PHE A 229 12.88 -0.42 8.63
C PHE A 229 12.16 -0.01 7.35
N LEU A 230 11.19 0.90 7.42
CA LEU A 230 10.54 1.47 6.23
C LEU A 230 11.45 2.38 5.40
N THR A 231 12.61 2.78 5.93
CA THR A 231 13.58 3.63 5.21
C THR A 231 14.32 2.84 4.13
N GLY A 232 14.35 3.37 2.91
CA GLY A 232 15.12 2.83 1.78
C GLY A 232 16.54 3.37 1.75
N TRP A 233 17.26 3.16 0.64
CA TRP A 233 18.68 3.50 0.51
C TRP A 233 18.95 4.93 0.01
N SER A 234 17.93 5.61 -0.52
CA SER A 234 18.07 6.97 -1.04
C SER A 234 18.24 8.00 0.07
N ASN A 235 19.14 8.95 -0.14
CA ASN A 235 19.46 10.08 0.77
C ASN A 235 19.88 9.64 2.19
N GLN A 236 20.49 8.46 2.33
CA GLN A 236 20.88 7.84 3.61
C GLN A 236 22.38 7.99 3.98
N ALA A 237 23.04 9.06 3.51
CA ALA A 237 24.46 9.28 3.83
C ALA A 237 24.72 9.44 5.35
N ALA A 238 23.86 10.19 6.04
CA ALA A 238 23.96 10.39 7.50
C ALA A 238 23.58 9.16 8.34
N THR A 239 23.09 8.08 7.71
CA THR A 239 22.68 6.82 8.35
C THR A 239 23.53 5.63 7.89
N GLY A 240 24.65 5.87 7.19
CA GLY A 240 25.65 4.85 6.82
C GLY A 240 25.58 4.34 5.38
N LEU A 241 24.69 4.86 4.54
CA LEU A 241 24.55 4.49 3.12
C LEU A 241 24.83 5.70 2.20
N PRO A 242 26.08 6.20 2.11
CA PRO A 242 26.43 7.39 1.32
C PRO A 242 26.30 7.21 -0.20
N HIS A 243 26.13 5.98 -0.67
CA HIS A 243 26.03 5.65 -2.10
C HIS A 243 24.75 4.87 -2.46
N GLY A 244 23.88 4.61 -1.47
CA GLY A 244 22.80 3.61 -1.59
C GLY A 244 23.27 2.22 -1.15
N LEU A 245 22.73 1.17 -1.79
CA LEU A 245 22.94 -0.23 -1.40
C LEU A 245 23.37 -1.10 -2.59
N LEU A 246 24.36 -1.99 -2.42
CA LEU A 246 24.84 -2.91 -3.46
C LEU A 246 24.14 -4.29 -3.37
N TYR A 247 23.61 -4.79 -4.48
CA TYR A 247 22.94 -6.10 -4.54
C TYR A 247 23.92 -7.16 -5.06
N LYS A 248 24.49 -7.98 -4.16
CA LYS A 248 25.49 -8.99 -4.56
C LYS A 248 24.89 -10.09 -5.42
N GLY A 249 25.67 -10.61 -6.37
CA GLY A 249 25.20 -11.51 -7.41
C GLY A 249 24.34 -10.84 -8.49
N VAL A 250 24.23 -9.50 -8.48
CA VAL A 250 23.44 -8.71 -9.44
C VAL A 250 24.20 -7.49 -9.93
N ASP A 251 24.64 -6.63 -9.00
CA ASP A 251 25.24 -5.33 -9.31
C ASP A 251 26.77 -5.40 -9.46
N ASP A 252 27.39 -6.40 -8.86
CA ASP A 252 28.83 -6.72 -8.81
C ASP A 252 29.27 -7.78 -9.85
N VAL A 253 28.33 -8.35 -10.61
CA VAL A 253 28.61 -9.40 -11.61
C VAL A 253 29.51 -8.87 -12.72
N GLY A 254 30.64 -9.54 -12.94
CA GLY A 254 31.61 -9.20 -13.98
C GLY A 254 32.50 -7.99 -13.66
N ILE A 255 32.60 -7.59 -12.38
CA ILE A 255 33.43 -6.49 -11.89
C ILE A 255 34.49 -7.05 -10.94
N ASP A 256 35.70 -6.47 -10.98
CA ASP A 256 36.76 -6.80 -10.02
C ASP A 256 36.32 -6.33 -8.60
N PRO A 257 36.33 -7.19 -7.56
CA PRO A 257 36.05 -6.79 -6.18
C PRO A 257 36.88 -5.61 -5.67
N ASN A 258 38.06 -5.35 -6.26
CA ASN A 258 38.95 -4.24 -5.95
C ASN A 258 38.60 -2.94 -6.71
N ASP A 259 37.77 -3.00 -7.76
CA ASP A 259 37.27 -1.80 -8.47
C ASP A 259 36.13 -1.16 -7.67
N HIS A 260 36.51 -0.50 -6.58
CA HIS A 260 35.60 0.24 -5.72
C HIS A 260 34.88 1.38 -6.46
N ALA A 261 35.47 1.95 -7.52
CA ALA A 261 34.86 3.03 -8.28
C ALA A 261 33.65 2.52 -9.10
N THR A 262 33.82 1.43 -9.84
CA THR A 262 32.71 0.78 -10.56
C THR A 262 31.68 0.21 -9.59
N LEU A 263 32.10 -0.42 -8.48
CA LEU A 263 31.17 -0.91 -7.46
C LEU A 263 30.34 0.22 -6.83
N ILE A 264 30.93 1.37 -6.51
CA ILE A 264 30.19 2.56 -6.01
C ILE A 264 29.21 3.08 -7.07
N ALA A 265 29.61 3.11 -8.34
CA ALA A 265 28.71 3.46 -9.45
C ALA A 265 27.58 2.45 -9.71
N ARG A 266 27.64 1.27 -9.09
CA ARG A 266 26.63 0.19 -9.17
C ARG A 266 25.65 0.15 -7.99
N HIS A 267 25.89 0.88 -6.90
CA HIS A 267 24.95 0.94 -5.78
C HIS A 267 23.61 1.56 -6.19
N ARG A 268 22.51 1.02 -5.67
CA ARG A 268 21.13 1.47 -5.96
C ARG A 268 20.64 2.45 -4.91
N THR A 269 20.00 3.53 -5.35
CA THR A 269 19.34 4.52 -4.49
C THR A 269 17.82 4.43 -4.65
N HIS A 270 17.17 3.62 -3.81
CA HIS A 270 15.71 3.45 -3.82
C HIS A 270 15.07 4.22 -2.65
N ALA A 271 13.94 4.88 -2.90
CA ALA A 271 13.14 5.49 -1.84
C ALA A 271 12.52 4.40 -0.94
N GLY A 272 12.28 4.73 0.33
CA GLY A 272 11.62 3.83 1.28
C GLY A 272 10.10 3.74 1.08
N GLY A 273 9.47 2.92 1.92
CA GLY A 273 8.00 2.82 1.98
C GLY A 273 7.39 4.16 2.37
N SER A 274 6.48 4.70 1.56
CA SER A 274 5.80 5.97 1.85
C SER A 274 4.43 6.04 1.21
N ALA A 275 3.47 6.73 1.85
CA ALA A 275 2.08 6.82 1.38
C ALA A 275 1.91 7.37 -0.05
N ALA A 276 2.91 8.06 -0.61
CA ALA A 276 2.91 8.47 -2.02
C ALA A 276 2.98 7.29 -3.02
N GLN A 277 3.29 6.08 -2.55
CA GLN A 277 3.23 4.81 -3.26
C GLN A 277 1.84 4.14 -3.16
N SER A 278 0.89 4.74 -2.45
CA SER A 278 -0.53 4.41 -2.52
C SER A 278 -1.07 4.75 -3.90
N SER A 279 -1.69 3.77 -4.56
CA SER A 279 -2.30 3.99 -5.87
C SER A 279 -3.52 4.90 -5.74
N ILE A 280 -4.38 4.68 -4.73
CA ILE A 280 -5.62 5.49 -4.59
C ILE A 280 -5.32 6.98 -4.38
N ILE A 281 -4.29 7.35 -3.61
CA ILE A 281 -3.96 8.77 -3.39
C ILE A 281 -3.70 9.50 -4.71
N GLN A 282 -3.12 8.83 -5.70
CA GLN A 282 -2.94 9.39 -7.05
C GLN A 282 -4.19 9.31 -7.93
N VAL A 283 -5.08 8.33 -7.72
CA VAL A 283 -6.39 8.29 -8.40
C VAL A 283 -7.22 9.53 -8.05
N LEU A 284 -7.24 9.95 -6.77
CA LEU A 284 -7.97 11.15 -6.34
C LEU A 284 -7.50 12.41 -7.08
N ASP A 285 -6.19 12.54 -7.29
CA ASP A 285 -5.62 13.67 -8.03
C ASP A 285 -5.96 13.61 -9.53
N ILE A 286 -5.82 12.44 -10.16
CA ILE A 286 -6.11 12.26 -11.59
C ILE A 286 -7.58 12.56 -11.89
N VAL A 287 -8.49 11.98 -11.12
CA VAL A 287 -9.95 12.13 -11.31
C VAL A 287 -10.37 13.59 -11.16
N LEU A 288 -9.83 14.31 -10.17
CA LEU A 288 -10.12 15.73 -9.98
C LEU A 288 -9.23 16.66 -10.84
N GLY A 289 -8.43 16.13 -11.76
CA GLY A 289 -7.54 16.91 -12.62
C GLY A 289 -6.50 17.77 -11.87
N ILE A 290 -6.17 17.40 -10.63
CA ILE A 290 -5.20 18.08 -9.77
C ILE A 290 -3.79 17.84 -10.31
N GLN A 291 -2.96 18.88 -10.37
CA GLN A 291 -1.66 18.83 -11.01
C GLN A 291 -0.54 19.09 -10.00
N HIS A 292 0.46 18.22 -10.01
CA HIS A 292 1.59 18.25 -9.07
C HIS A 292 2.92 18.51 -9.79
N TYR A 293 3.76 19.32 -9.16
CA TYR A 293 4.99 19.88 -9.74
C TYR A 293 6.24 19.50 -8.93
N PRO A 294 7.46 19.70 -9.45
CA PRO A 294 8.69 19.47 -8.70
C PRO A 294 8.73 20.25 -7.38
N THR A 295 9.28 19.63 -6.33
CA THR A 295 9.19 20.17 -4.97
C THR A 295 10.02 21.44 -4.81
N GLY A 296 9.36 22.54 -4.45
CA GLY A 296 9.96 23.83 -4.18
C GLY A 296 9.90 24.85 -5.31
N GLN A 297 9.22 24.57 -6.43
CA GLN A 297 8.97 25.58 -7.47
C GLN A 297 7.88 26.59 -7.05
N PRO A 298 8.14 27.91 -7.12
CA PRO A 298 7.15 28.96 -6.85
C PRO A 298 5.91 28.91 -7.76
N ARG A 299 4.76 29.40 -7.28
CA ARG A 299 3.46 29.34 -7.99
C ARG A 299 3.45 30.15 -9.29
N ASP A 300 4.06 31.32 -9.25
CA ASP A 300 4.34 32.24 -10.35
C ASP A 300 5.21 31.62 -11.45
N GLN A 301 6.16 30.76 -11.07
CA GLN A 301 6.99 30.02 -12.04
C GLN A 301 6.24 28.82 -12.61
N ARG A 302 5.45 28.12 -11.79
CA ARG A 302 4.64 26.95 -12.22
C ARG A 302 3.61 27.32 -13.28
N SER A 303 2.94 28.48 -13.19
CA SER A 303 1.94 28.88 -14.19
C SER A 303 2.54 29.20 -15.56
N ILE A 304 3.65 29.95 -15.61
CA ILE A 304 4.36 30.26 -16.88
C ILE A 304 4.96 28.98 -17.48
N ALA A 305 5.55 28.12 -16.64
CA ALA A 305 6.18 26.90 -17.11
C ALA A 305 5.13 25.89 -17.63
N SER A 306 4.00 25.69 -16.94
CA SER A 306 2.94 24.75 -17.33
C SER A 306 2.27 25.09 -18.68
N GLN A 307 2.37 26.35 -19.14
CA GLN A 307 1.94 26.77 -20.48
C GLN A 307 2.94 26.43 -21.60
N ASN A 308 4.22 26.20 -21.27
CA ASN A 308 5.32 26.08 -22.23
C ASN A 308 6.00 24.70 -22.23
N ASP A 309 5.88 23.93 -21.14
CA ASP A 309 6.46 22.59 -21.01
C ASP A 309 5.48 21.60 -20.35
N PRO A 310 4.89 20.66 -21.11
CA PRO A 310 4.02 19.62 -20.55
C PRO A 310 4.79 18.58 -19.71
N ASP A 311 6.13 18.53 -19.80
CA ASP A 311 6.97 17.51 -19.18
C ASP A 311 7.35 17.85 -17.73
N LEU A 312 7.06 19.05 -17.23
CA LEU A 312 7.29 19.47 -15.84
C LEU A 312 6.72 18.48 -14.81
N ARG A 313 5.61 17.80 -15.16
CA ARG A 313 4.97 16.77 -14.34
C ARG A 313 5.86 15.52 -14.17
N ARG A 314 6.73 15.20 -15.13
CA ARG A 314 7.64 14.04 -15.08
C ARG A 314 8.62 14.12 -13.89
N GLY A 315 8.95 15.33 -13.43
CA GLY A 315 9.89 15.58 -12.32
C GLY A 315 9.26 15.66 -10.92
N ASN A 316 7.96 15.40 -10.75
CA ASN A 316 7.32 15.45 -9.43
C ASN A 316 7.49 14.14 -8.63
N TYR A 317 7.48 14.23 -7.30
CA TYR A 317 7.74 13.10 -6.41
C TYR A 317 6.68 11.98 -6.52
N LEU A 318 5.41 12.33 -6.74
CA LEU A 318 4.31 11.36 -6.86
C LEU A 318 4.46 10.50 -8.12
N VAL A 319 4.77 11.12 -9.27
CA VAL A 319 5.04 10.41 -10.53
C VAL A 319 6.24 9.48 -10.37
N ALA A 320 7.31 9.92 -9.70
CA ALA A 320 8.46 9.07 -9.39
C ALA A 320 8.10 7.86 -8.49
N MET A 321 7.11 7.99 -7.59
CA MET A 321 6.64 6.87 -6.75
C MET A 321 5.89 5.78 -7.53
N ARG A 322 5.44 6.03 -8.77
CA ARG A 322 4.82 4.99 -9.63
C ARG A 322 5.79 3.86 -10.02
N ALA A 323 7.10 4.07 -9.90
CA ALA A 323 8.11 3.02 -10.07
C ALA A 323 8.13 1.99 -8.91
N TYR A 324 7.45 2.30 -7.80
CA TYR A 324 7.39 1.48 -6.57
C TYR A 324 6.01 0.84 -6.35
N MET A 325 5.06 1.16 -7.23
CA MET A 325 3.75 0.51 -7.37
C MET A 325 3.89 -0.72 -8.31
N PRO A 326 3.01 -1.73 -8.18
CA PRO A 326 2.95 -2.84 -9.13
C PRO A 326 2.73 -2.35 -10.57
N GLY A 327 3.32 -3.03 -11.56
CA GLY A 327 3.21 -2.66 -12.98
C GLY A 327 1.79 -2.40 -13.48
N PRO A 328 0.82 -3.29 -13.21
CA PRO A 328 -0.58 -3.07 -13.55
C PRO A 328 -1.17 -1.79 -12.94
N HIS A 329 -0.89 -1.52 -11.65
CA HIS A 329 -1.37 -0.32 -10.95
C HIS A 329 -0.72 0.97 -11.48
N ARG A 330 0.55 0.92 -11.90
CA ARG A 330 1.19 2.04 -12.61
C ARG A 330 0.49 2.33 -13.94
N ARG A 331 0.18 1.29 -14.74
CA ARG A 331 -0.56 1.44 -16.00
C ARG A 331 -1.94 2.07 -15.77
N PHE A 332 -2.69 1.60 -14.75
CA PHE A 332 -3.98 2.20 -14.36
C PHE A 332 -3.89 3.73 -14.19
N LEU A 333 -2.90 4.21 -13.44
CA LEU A 333 -2.69 5.64 -13.17
C LEU A 333 -2.19 6.43 -14.38
N GLU A 334 -1.63 5.77 -15.39
CA GLU A 334 -1.24 6.40 -16.65
C GLU A 334 -2.41 6.48 -17.62
N ASP A 335 -3.14 5.38 -17.81
CA ASP A 335 -4.25 5.31 -18.76
C ASP A 335 -5.51 6.06 -18.27
N LEU A 336 -5.79 6.03 -16.97
CA LEU A 336 -6.77 6.94 -16.37
C LEU A 336 -6.34 8.41 -16.54
N GLY A 337 -5.04 8.69 -16.46
CA GLY A 337 -4.48 10.03 -16.69
C GLY A 337 -4.51 10.49 -18.15
N ARG A 338 -4.70 9.57 -19.09
CA ARG A 338 -4.92 9.84 -20.52
C ARG A 338 -6.40 10.03 -20.86
N GLN A 339 -7.30 9.38 -20.13
CA GLN A 339 -8.74 9.28 -20.47
C GLN A 339 -9.65 10.13 -19.57
N CYS A 340 -9.28 10.41 -18.32
CA CYS A 340 -10.16 11.17 -17.42
C CYS A 340 -10.07 12.68 -17.69
N HIS A 341 -11.18 13.28 -18.08
CA HIS A 341 -11.30 14.72 -18.34
C HIS A 341 -12.38 15.40 -17.47
N LEU A 342 -12.71 14.79 -16.32
CA LEU A 342 -13.80 15.20 -15.44
C LEU A 342 -13.75 16.69 -15.04
N ARG A 343 -12.58 17.22 -14.66
CA ARG A 343 -12.45 18.65 -14.33
C ARG A 343 -12.81 19.56 -15.51
N ALA A 344 -12.41 19.21 -16.74
CA ALA A 344 -12.75 19.99 -17.92
C ALA A 344 -14.25 19.90 -18.21
N PHE A 345 -14.82 18.69 -18.18
CA PHE A 345 -16.27 18.48 -18.33
C PHE A 345 -17.09 19.32 -17.33
N VAL A 346 -16.75 19.31 -16.04
CA VAL A 346 -17.48 20.11 -15.04
C VAL A 346 -17.30 21.63 -15.28
N GLN A 347 -16.10 22.06 -15.69
CA GLN A 347 -15.85 23.46 -16.04
C GLN A 347 -16.69 23.92 -17.25
N ASP A 348 -16.75 23.11 -18.30
CA ASP A 348 -17.43 23.44 -19.55
C ASP A 348 -18.96 23.41 -19.37
N GLN A 349 -19.51 22.36 -18.73
CA GLN A 349 -20.96 22.28 -18.48
C GLN A 349 -21.45 23.33 -17.48
N GLY A 350 -20.58 23.77 -16.56
CA GLY A 350 -20.83 24.79 -15.54
C GLY A 350 -20.51 26.23 -15.97
N ALA A 351 -20.15 26.48 -17.23
CA ALA A 351 -19.74 27.81 -17.69
C ALA A 351 -20.84 28.88 -17.44
N PRO A 352 -20.51 30.08 -16.92
CA PRO A 352 -21.51 31.08 -16.55
C PRO A 352 -22.48 31.50 -17.68
N GLU A 353 -22.01 31.50 -18.92
CA GLU A 353 -22.78 31.83 -20.13
C GLU A 353 -23.85 30.76 -20.45
N ILE A 354 -23.49 29.48 -20.23
CA ILE A 354 -24.38 28.34 -20.40
C ILE A 354 -25.41 28.33 -19.26
N LEU A 355 -24.98 28.47 -18.00
CA LEU A 355 -25.88 28.55 -16.85
C LEU A 355 -26.85 29.74 -16.95
N ALA A 356 -26.39 30.93 -17.36
CA ALA A 356 -27.24 32.10 -17.57
C ALA A 356 -28.27 31.91 -18.70
N THR A 357 -28.04 30.97 -19.62
CA THR A 357 -28.99 30.59 -20.67
C THR A 357 -29.96 29.52 -20.20
N LEU A 358 -29.46 28.47 -19.54
CA LEU A 358 -30.28 27.38 -19.00
C LEU A 358 -31.27 27.88 -17.93
N ARG A 359 -30.86 28.79 -17.03
CA ARG A 359 -31.77 29.44 -16.04
C ARG A 359 -33.01 30.12 -16.65
N ARG A 360 -33.04 30.35 -17.98
CA ARG A 360 -34.20 30.90 -18.72
C ARG A 360 -34.94 29.88 -19.58
N THR A 361 -34.33 28.73 -19.89
CA THR A 361 -34.82 27.76 -20.89
C THR A 361 -35.08 26.37 -20.32
N ASP A 362 -34.22 25.93 -19.40
CA ASP A 362 -34.33 24.71 -18.61
C ASP A 362 -33.71 24.95 -17.21
N PRO A 363 -34.52 25.42 -16.24
CA PRO A 363 -34.04 25.70 -14.89
C PRO A 363 -33.60 24.45 -14.11
N ASP A 364 -34.12 23.26 -14.46
CA ASP A 364 -33.80 22.01 -13.77
C ASP A 364 -32.42 21.49 -14.20
N GLU A 365 -32.08 21.57 -15.49
CA GLU A 365 -30.74 21.28 -16.01
C GLU A 365 -29.72 22.35 -15.55
N ALA A 366 -30.12 23.61 -15.37
CA ALA A 366 -29.27 24.62 -14.73
C ALA A 366 -28.92 24.24 -13.29
N CYS A 367 -29.92 23.85 -12.49
CA CYS A 367 -29.76 23.40 -11.12
C CYS A 367 -28.84 22.16 -11.02
N LEU A 368 -29.02 21.17 -11.92
CA LEU A 368 -28.20 19.97 -12.00
C LEU A 368 -26.70 20.29 -12.20
N ARG A 369 -26.39 21.26 -13.06
CA ARG A 369 -25.01 21.71 -13.36
C ARG A 369 -24.40 22.52 -12.21
N GLU A 370 -25.21 23.33 -11.53
CA GLU A 370 -24.78 24.09 -10.36
C GLU A 370 -24.43 23.17 -9.17
N ASP A 371 -25.21 22.11 -8.94
CA ASP A 371 -24.84 21.06 -7.97
C ASP A 371 -23.60 20.26 -8.43
N MET A 372 -23.46 19.96 -9.73
CA MET A 372 -22.27 19.28 -10.25
C MET A 372 -20.99 20.08 -10.01
N LEU A 373 -21.01 21.39 -10.27
CA LEU A 373 -19.92 22.32 -9.97
C LEU A 373 -19.64 22.41 -8.46
N THR A 374 -20.69 22.46 -7.64
CA THR A 374 -20.59 22.55 -6.17
C THR A 374 -20.02 21.27 -5.58
N THR A 375 -20.57 20.10 -5.93
CA THR A 375 -20.13 18.78 -5.46
C THR A 375 -18.70 18.45 -5.95
N TYR A 376 -18.30 18.89 -7.15
CA TYR A 376 -16.89 18.82 -7.58
C TYR A 376 -15.97 19.64 -6.65
N ASN A 377 -16.33 20.88 -6.36
CA ASN A 377 -15.54 21.75 -5.47
C ASN A 377 -15.51 21.22 -4.02
N ASP A 378 -16.59 20.58 -3.55
CA ASP A 378 -16.60 19.83 -2.29
C ASP A 378 -15.56 18.70 -2.31
N CYS A 379 -15.50 17.88 -3.37
CA CYS A 379 -14.53 16.78 -3.48
C CYS A 379 -13.09 17.29 -3.37
N VAL A 380 -12.75 18.37 -4.09
CA VAL A 380 -11.44 19.05 -3.98
C VAL A 380 -11.20 19.55 -2.54
N GLY A 381 -12.22 20.13 -1.90
CA GLY A 381 -12.19 20.54 -0.50
C GLY A 381 -11.96 19.39 0.49
N HIS A 382 -12.51 18.21 0.23
CA HIS A 382 -12.32 17.02 1.07
C HIS A 382 -10.94 16.37 0.85
N VAL A 383 -10.41 16.31 -0.37
CA VAL A 383 -9.00 15.91 -0.62
C VAL A 383 -8.03 16.84 0.13
N ARG A 384 -8.32 18.15 0.15
CA ARG A 384 -7.55 19.10 0.97
C ARG A 384 -7.64 18.79 2.47
N ARG A 385 -8.83 18.53 3.02
CA ARG A 385 -9.03 18.17 4.44
C ARG A 385 -8.24 16.90 4.82
N PHE A 386 -8.23 15.88 3.95
CA PHE A 386 -7.42 14.67 4.12
C PHE A 386 -5.91 14.99 4.12
N ARG A 387 -5.45 15.86 3.22
CA ARG A 387 -4.04 16.32 3.17
C ARG A 387 -3.64 17.15 4.39
N ASP A 388 -4.51 18.03 4.89
CA ASP A 388 -4.30 18.77 6.15
C ASP A 388 -4.22 17.82 7.36
N ALA A 389 -5.04 16.76 7.42
CA ALA A 389 -4.93 15.72 8.46
C ALA A 389 -3.61 14.92 8.35
N HIS A 390 -3.19 14.55 7.14
CA HIS A 390 -1.91 13.87 6.92
C HIS A 390 -0.69 14.75 7.28
N ILE A 391 -0.74 16.06 7.03
CA ILE A 391 0.29 17.01 7.48
C ILE A 391 0.38 17.04 9.01
N GLN A 392 -0.74 17.03 9.72
CA GLN A 392 -0.77 16.94 11.20
C GLN A 392 -0.18 15.62 11.68
N MET A 393 -0.55 14.50 11.04
CA MET A 393 -0.01 13.16 11.31
C MET A 393 1.52 13.14 11.18
N VAL A 394 2.07 13.54 10.04
CA VAL A 394 3.54 13.58 9.80
C VAL A 394 4.24 14.57 10.76
N THR A 395 3.58 15.66 11.14
CA THR A 395 4.11 16.60 12.13
C THR A 395 4.25 15.96 13.52
N ARG A 396 3.30 15.09 13.92
CA ARG A 396 3.30 14.36 15.20
C ARG A 396 4.20 13.12 15.19
N TYR A 397 4.20 12.34 14.12
CA TYR A 397 4.91 11.04 14.02
C TYR A 397 6.35 11.13 13.50
N VAL A 398 6.72 12.19 12.76
CA VAL A 398 8.08 12.32 12.18
C VAL A 398 8.77 13.59 12.68
N VAL A 399 8.16 14.75 12.47
CA VAL A 399 8.85 16.05 12.68
C VAL A 399 9.11 16.33 14.16
N SER A 400 8.11 16.12 15.02
CA SER A 400 8.24 16.40 16.45
C SER A 400 9.22 15.44 17.17
N PRO A 401 9.21 14.11 16.90
CA PRO A 401 10.26 13.21 17.35
C PRO A 401 11.65 13.58 16.83
N ALA A 402 11.81 13.86 15.53
CA ALA A 402 13.10 14.20 14.94
C ALA A 402 13.76 15.42 15.60
N ARG A 403 12.98 16.47 15.89
CA ARG A 403 13.48 17.67 16.59
C ARG A 403 13.95 17.34 18.02
N LYS A 404 13.21 16.52 18.77
CA LYS A 404 13.59 16.07 20.12
C LYS A 404 14.90 15.27 20.11
N SER A 405 15.06 14.34 19.16
CA SER A 405 16.31 13.58 19.01
C SER A 405 17.49 14.49 18.69
N GLY A 406 17.33 15.45 17.77
CA GLY A 406 18.39 16.41 17.44
C GLY A 406 18.85 17.24 18.64
N THR A 407 17.91 17.77 19.44
CA THR A 407 18.26 18.53 20.64
C THR A 407 18.99 17.70 21.71
N ALA A 408 18.65 16.42 21.87
CA ALA A 408 19.34 15.52 22.79
C ALA A 408 20.79 15.24 22.36
N THR A 409 21.06 15.13 21.06
CA THR A 409 22.42 14.96 20.52
C THR A 409 23.29 16.18 20.80
N VAL A 410 22.75 17.40 20.66
CA VAL A 410 23.49 18.64 20.94
C VAL A 410 23.81 18.77 22.44
N ALA A 411 22.85 18.48 23.32
CA ALA A 411 23.07 18.55 24.77
C ALA A 411 24.18 17.60 25.25
N ASN A 412 24.26 16.39 24.70
CA ASN A 412 25.34 15.44 25.00
C ASN A 412 26.69 15.86 24.39
N ALA A 413 26.71 16.58 23.27
CA ALA A 413 27.94 17.09 22.66
C ALA A 413 28.59 18.23 23.46
N THR A 414 27.82 18.96 24.28
CA THR A 414 28.33 20.02 25.18
C THR A 414 28.90 19.50 26.50
N ALA A 415 28.81 18.20 26.79
CA ALA A 415 29.37 17.59 28.00
C ALA A 415 30.82 17.12 27.76
N HIS A 416 31.81 17.98 28.05
CA HIS A 416 33.22 17.58 28.02
C HIS A 416 33.49 16.45 29.04
N PRO A 417 34.10 15.32 28.62
CA PRO A 417 34.52 14.29 29.56
C PRO A 417 35.75 14.75 30.34
N THR A 418 35.65 14.78 31.67
CA THR A 418 36.82 14.94 32.54
C THR A 418 37.69 13.67 32.49
N PRO A 419 39.03 13.80 32.42
CA PRO A 419 39.92 12.65 32.33
C PRO A 419 39.98 11.90 33.68
N TYR A 420 39.63 10.62 33.66
CA TYR A 420 39.80 9.73 34.82
C TYR A 420 41.28 9.41 35.04
N SER A 421 41.83 9.82 36.18
CA SER A 421 43.13 9.35 36.68
C SER A 421 42.98 8.03 37.44
N HIS A 422 43.82 7.03 37.14
CA HIS A 422 43.95 5.83 37.97
C HIS A 422 44.56 6.18 39.34
N GLY A 423 44.03 5.64 40.44
CA GLY A 423 44.61 5.79 41.78
C GLY A 423 43.81 5.21 42.93
N GLU A 424 44.17 3.99 43.35
CA GLU A 424 44.05 3.43 44.71
C GLU A 424 42.67 3.21 45.38
N ARG A 425 42.66 2.29 46.35
CA ARG A 425 41.56 2.00 47.30
C ARG A 425 42.10 2.10 48.72
N PRO A 426 41.30 2.58 49.68
CA PRO A 426 41.22 1.89 50.98
C PRO A 426 39.87 1.19 51.22
N ARG A 427 39.70 0.61 52.42
CA ARG A 427 38.59 -0.28 52.81
C ARG A 427 37.62 0.38 53.80
N GLN A 428 36.37 -0.11 53.77
CA GLN A 428 35.46 -0.38 54.91
C GLN A 428 35.31 0.67 56.04
N HIS A 429 34.06 1.08 56.34
CA HIS A 429 33.30 0.48 57.45
C HIS A 429 31.80 0.87 57.40
N MET A 430 30.99 0.20 58.23
CA MET A 430 29.54 0.41 58.38
C MET A 430 29.22 1.64 59.26
N THR A 431 28.03 2.23 59.11
CA THR A 431 27.02 2.44 60.17
C THR A 431 25.71 2.97 59.56
N THR A 432 24.57 2.75 60.23
CA THR A 432 23.20 3.11 59.82
C THR A 432 22.82 4.57 60.10
N ALA A 433 21.73 5.04 59.48
CA ALA A 433 21.18 6.40 59.62
C ALA A 433 20.52 6.68 60.99
N PRO A 434 20.15 7.96 61.24
CA PRO A 434 18.72 8.24 61.42
C PRO A 434 18.19 9.50 60.66
N LEU A 435 16.86 9.68 60.69
CA LEU A 435 16.07 10.77 60.07
C LEU A 435 16.07 12.08 60.90
N ALA A 436 15.92 13.23 60.24
CA ALA A 436 15.05 14.35 60.70
C ALA A 436 14.81 15.48 59.63
N SER A 437 13.53 15.75 59.34
CA SER A 437 12.85 17.06 59.08
C SER A 437 13.41 18.19 58.17
N HIS A 438 12.55 18.59 57.22
CA HIS A 438 12.19 19.96 56.75
C HIS A 438 13.13 20.88 55.92
N ASP A 439 12.69 21.13 54.67
CA ASP A 439 12.46 22.41 53.94
C ASP A 439 12.75 23.77 54.64
N PRO A 440 13.05 24.90 53.90
CA PRO A 440 12.20 25.33 52.77
C PRO A 440 12.75 26.22 51.61
N ALA A 441 11.85 26.44 50.62
CA ALA A 441 11.54 27.69 49.88
C ALA A 441 12.24 28.05 48.54
N TRP A 442 11.42 28.24 47.48
CA TRP A 442 11.15 29.57 46.88
C TRP A 442 9.83 29.56 46.05
N THR A 443 9.33 30.72 45.61
CA THR A 443 8.03 30.91 44.91
C THR A 443 8.04 32.06 43.89
N PRO A 444 7.04 32.11 42.99
CA PRO A 444 6.49 33.39 42.49
C PRO A 444 4.97 33.56 42.70
N LYS A 445 4.51 34.82 42.62
CA LYS A 445 3.13 35.34 42.86
C LYS A 445 2.22 35.11 41.62
N ALA A 446 0.89 34.86 41.70
CA ALA A 446 -0.23 35.67 42.23
C ALA A 446 -0.42 37.02 41.48
N THR A 447 -1.62 37.54 41.15
CA THR A 447 -2.82 37.94 41.96
C THR A 447 -3.90 38.53 40.98
N PRO A 448 -5.14 39.00 41.33
CA PRO A 448 -5.95 38.97 42.57
C PRO A 448 -7.45 38.48 42.32
N PRO A 449 -8.57 38.94 42.96
CA PRO A 449 -9.59 37.99 43.52
C PRO A 449 -11.10 38.34 43.27
N VAL A 450 -12.05 37.70 44.00
CA VAL A 450 -13.16 38.32 44.80
C VAL A 450 -14.05 37.25 45.53
N ASP A 451 -14.00 37.29 46.87
CA ASP A 451 -14.99 37.12 47.98
C ASP A 451 -16.06 35.99 48.16
N SER A 452 -16.04 35.41 49.39
CA SER A 452 -17.14 34.91 50.30
C SER A 452 -18.17 33.81 49.88
N ILE A 453 -18.30 32.63 50.52
CA ILE A 453 -18.84 32.27 51.89
C ILE A 453 -20.36 32.54 52.04
N PRO A 454 -21.25 31.66 52.63
CA PRO A 454 -21.12 30.29 53.19
C PRO A 454 -22.22 29.23 52.79
N SER A 455 -22.14 28.03 53.40
CA SER A 455 -23.13 26.92 53.53
C SER A 455 -24.34 27.26 54.45
N THR A 456 -25.40 26.47 54.76
CA THR A 456 -25.89 25.05 54.63
C THR A 456 -27.47 25.08 54.50
N PRO A 457 -28.35 24.07 54.80
CA PRO A 457 -28.29 22.60 55.06
C PRO A 457 -29.20 21.79 54.07
N THR A 458 -30.01 20.70 54.30
CA THR A 458 -30.53 19.93 55.47
C THR A 458 -31.12 18.55 55.07
N GLU A 459 -30.84 17.47 55.83
CA GLU A 459 -31.71 16.28 56.14
C GLU A 459 -32.41 15.41 55.02
N LYS A 460 -32.90 14.17 55.22
CA LYS A 460 -33.04 13.29 56.42
C LYS A 460 -32.98 11.76 56.13
N SER A 461 -32.46 11.04 57.13
CA SER A 461 -32.40 9.61 57.50
C SER A 461 -33.28 8.50 56.86
N ALA A 462 -32.68 7.31 56.71
CA ALA A 462 -33.21 6.02 57.21
C ALA A 462 -32.07 4.97 57.43
N GLN A 463 -32.20 4.06 58.41
CA GLN A 463 -31.26 2.96 58.72
C GLN A 463 -32.02 1.66 59.01
N VAL A 464 -31.38 0.49 58.83
CA VAL A 464 -31.40 -0.68 59.76
C VAL A 464 -30.22 -1.63 59.42
N SER A 465 -29.71 -2.36 60.40
CA SER A 465 -28.64 -3.40 60.36
C SER A 465 -28.83 -4.30 61.62
N PRO A 466 -28.02 -5.34 61.96
CA PRO A 466 -26.82 -5.91 61.30
C PRO A 466 -26.80 -7.47 61.21
N HIS A 467 -25.68 -8.08 60.80
CA HIS A 467 -24.91 -9.09 61.57
C HIS A 467 -23.62 -9.55 60.84
N LEU A 468 -22.64 -10.06 61.59
CA LEU A 468 -21.23 -10.44 61.28
C LEU A 468 -20.70 -11.33 62.46
N PRO A 469 -19.49 -11.95 62.50
CA PRO A 469 -18.29 -11.94 61.60
C PRO A 469 -17.75 -13.38 61.31
N PRO A 470 -16.41 -13.67 61.22
CA PRO A 470 -15.33 -13.29 60.29
C PRO A 470 -14.89 -14.52 59.37
N THR A 471 -13.78 -14.63 58.62
CA THR A 471 -12.37 -14.12 58.73
C THR A 471 -11.53 -14.34 57.44
N ALA A 472 -10.52 -13.48 57.20
CA ALA A 472 -9.22 -13.69 56.48
C ALA A 472 -9.15 -14.08 54.97
N GLY A 473 -8.08 -13.64 54.27
CA GLY A 473 -7.46 -14.48 53.21
C GLY A 473 -6.96 -13.93 51.85
N ASP A 474 -6.27 -12.78 51.79
CA ASP A 474 -5.23 -12.42 50.79
C ASP A 474 -5.48 -12.50 49.25
N GLU A 475 -4.43 -12.18 48.47
CA GLU A 475 -4.46 -11.80 47.04
C GLU A 475 -4.41 -12.97 46.04
N PHE A 476 -4.82 -12.72 44.78
CA PHE A 476 -4.52 -13.61 43.64
C PHE A 476 -4.04 -12.86 42.40
N PHE A 477 -2.80 -13.15 42.00
CA PHE A 477 -2.22 -12.74 40.71
C PHE A 477 -2.49 -13.78 39.60
N LEU A 478 -2.41 -13.35 38.34
CA LEU A 478 -2.66 -14.19 37.16
C LEU A 478 -1.59 -15.28 36.97
N SER A 479 -2.01 -16.52 36.69
CA SER A 479 -1.13 -17.67 36.44
C SER A 479 -1.14 -18.09 34.97
N VAL A 480 0.05 -18.12 34.35
CA VAL A 480 0.26 -18.61 32.98
C VAL A 480 0.40 -20.14 32.99
N ARG A 481 -0.37 -20.84 32.15
CA ARG A 481 -0.29 -22.31 32.00
C ARG A 481 0.64 -22.72 30.87
N THR A 482 1.85 -23.18 31.21
CA THR A 482 2.66 -24.05 30.34
C THR A 482 2.20 -25.51 30.47
N ARG A 483 2.12 -26.25 29.35
CA ARG A 483 1.84 -27.70 29.35
C ARG A 483 3.13 -28.49 29.13
N THR A 484 3.52 -29.28 30.11
CA THR A 484 4.64 -30.24 30.01
C THR A 484 4.11 -31.63 29.63
N ILE A 485 4.85 -32.36 28.79
CA ILE A 485 4.53 -33.75 28.41
C ILE A 485 5.21 -34.70 29.41
N PRO A 486 4.49 -35.69 30.00
CA PRO A 486 5.10 -36.65 30.92
C PRO A 486 5.80 -37.79 30.17
N THR A 487 7.02 -38.11 30.60
CA THR A 487 7.72 -39.36 30.24
C THR A 487 7.43 -40.45 31.27
N SER A 488 7.26 -41.69 30.82
CA SER A 488 7.29 -42.89 31.66
C SER A 488 8.52 -43.73 31.33
N GLN A 489 9.15 -44.31 32.37
CA GLN A 489 10.27 -45.24 32.23
C GLN A 489 9.80 -46.67 32.56
N THR A 490 10.32 -47.65 31.82
CA THR A 490 10.41 -49.04 32.28
C THR A 490 11.71 -49.67 31.73
N SER A 491 12.17 -50.75 32.36
CA SER A 491 13.57 -51.19 32.37
C SER A 491 14.02 -52.14 31.23
N ILE A 492 15.33 -52.13 30.99
CA ILE A 492 16.10 -53.04 30.10
C ILE A 492 16.25 -54.46 30.73
N PRO A 493 16.55 -55.51 29.94
CA PRO A 493 17.93 -56.04 29.92
C PRO A 493 18.47 -56.40 28.51
N SER A 494 19.73 -56.84 28.44
CA SER A 494 20.62 -56.70 27.27
C SER A 494 21.10 -57.99 26.57
N SER A 495 21.36 -57.91 25.26
CA SER A 495 22.28 -58.76 24.44
C SER A 495 22.48 -58.00 23.10
N SER A 496 23.66 -57.61 22.61
CA SER A 496 24.90 -58.30 22.19
C SER A 496 24.90 -58.81 20.73
N ASP A 497 25.84 -58.27 19.94
CA ASP A 497 26.52 -58.84 18.76
C ASP A 497 25.83 -59.07 17.40
N SER A 498 25.92 -58.03 16.55
CA SER A 498 26.76 -58.06 15.32
C SER A 498 26.26 -58.60 13.96
N THR A 499 26.89 -58.05 12.91
CA THR A 499 27.09 -58.54 11.52
C THR A 499 25.97 -58.54 10.45
N ALA A 500 26.40 -58.06 9.27
CA ALA A 500 26.07 -58.50 7.91
C ALA A 500 24.73 -58.14 7.23
N ALA A 501 24.84 -58.09 5.89
CA ALA A 501 23.85 -58.01 4.82
C ALA A 501 24.56 -58.55 3.54
N PRO A 502 23.94 -58.63 2.35
CA PRO A 502 22.51 -58.69 1.96
C PRO A 502 22.18 -59.90 1.05
N SER A 503 20.90 -60.15 0.72
CA SER A 503 20.49 -60.95 -0.47
C SER A 503 18.98 -60.85 -0.78
N GLU A 504 18.64 -60.82 -2.08
CA GLU A 504 17.46 -61.41 -2.78
C GLU A 504 16.02 -61.09 -2.26
N SER A 505 14.98 -60.68 -3.03
CA SER A 505 14.49 -60.77 -4.44
C SER A 505 13.23 -61.67 -4.57
N GLU A 506 12.48 -61.56 -5.68
CA GLU A 506 11.13 -62.15 -5.95
C GLU A 506 9.95 -61.46 -5.19
N ASP A 507 8.72 -61.29 -5.72
CA ASP A 507 8.26 -61.17 -7.12
C ASP A 507 6.88 -60.39 -7.20
N TRP A 508 6.36 -60.11 -8.40
CA TRP A 508 5.11 -59.35 -8.69
C TRP A 508 3.81 -60.23 -8.66
N PRO A 509 2.54 -59.71 -8.52
CA PRO A 509 1.90 -58.81 -9.53
C PRO A 509 0.68 -57.88 -9.16
N VAL A 510 0.59 -56.74 -9.86
CA VAL A 510 -0.57 -56.20 -10.65
C VAL A 510 -2.05 -56.28 -10.14
N SER A 511 -2.54 -55.16 -9.55
CA SER A 511 -3.87 -54.50 -9.82
C SER A 511 -5.18 -55.09 -9.19
N PRO A 512 -6.42 -54.50 -9.35
CA PRO A 512 -7.13 -53.90 -8.20
C PRO A 512 -8.66 -54.29 -8.09
N PRO A 513 -9.65 -53.41 -7.81
CA PRO A 513 -10.21 -53.20 -6.46
C PRO A 513 -11.74 -53.45 -6.32
N LEU A 514 -12.22 -53.60 -5.06
CA LEU A 514 -13.59 -53.42 -4.52
C LEU A 514 -13.46 -53.36 -2.97
N ASP A 515 -14.41 -52.93 -2.13
CA ASP A 515 -15.88 -52.92 -2.26
C ASP A 515 -16.59 -51.82 -1.42
N SER A 516 -17.93 -51.70 -1.50
CA SER A 516 -18.77 -50.74 -0.75
C SER A 516 -20.18 -51.28 -0.43
N PRO A 517 -20.80 -50.85 0.68
CA PRO A 517 -22.20 -50.35 0.61
C PRO A 517 -22.43 -49.10 1.51
N VAL A 518 -23.27 -48.08 1.22
CA VAL A 518 -24.69 -48.02 0.77
C VAL A 518 -25.64 -48.52 1.90
N SER A 519 -26.73 -47.88 2.35
CA SER A 519 -27.70 -46.86 1.87
C SER A 519 -28.37 -46.16 3.10
N ARG A 520 -29.20 -45.10 3.13
CA ARG A 520 -29.89 -44.12 2.23
C ARG A 520 -30.40 -42.94 3.12
N PHE A 521 -30.86 -41.77 2.64
CA PHE A 521 -32.20 -41.48 2.11
C PHE A 521 -32.28 -40.10 1.42
N SER A 522 -33.38 -39.81 0.70
CA SER A 522 -33.67 -38.58 -0.05
C SER A 522 -35.15 -38.16 0.20
N LEU A 523 -35.60 -36.91 0.07
CA LEU A 523 -36.02 -36.22 -1.18
C LEU A 523 -36.42 -34.75 -0.83
N SER A 524 -35.85 -33.71 -1.46
CA SER A 524 -36.34 -32.96 -2.66
C SER A 524 -37.41 -31.86 -2.42
N GLY A 525 -37.17 -30.62 -2.87
CA GLY A 525 -38.10 -29.48 -2.71
C GLY A 525 -37.85 -28.25 -3.62
N LEU A 526 -38.28 -28.35 -4.88
CA LEU A 526 -38.64 -27.32 -5.90
C LEU A 526 -38.05 -25.88 -5.98
N ARG A 527 -37.87 -25.45 -7.24
CA ARG A 527 -37.40 -24.15 -7.77
C ARG A 527 -38.29 -22.91 -7.49
N ARG A 528 -37.65 -21.73 -7.68
CA ARG A 528 -38.17 -20.33 -7.79
C ARG A 528 -38.37 -19.61 -6.44
N ALA A 529 -38.23 -18.28 -6.32
CA ALA A 529 -38.06 -17.23 -7.34
C ALA A 529 -36.95 -16.20 -6.97
N ALA A 530 -36.81 -15.13 -7.75
CA ALA A 530 -35.93 -13.99 -7.48
C ALA A 530 -36.72 -12.73 -7.04
N THR A 531 -36.00 -11.60 -6.90
CA THR A 531 -36.46 -10.20 -6.70
C THR A 531 -36.91 -9.73 -5.29
N THR A 532 -36.31 -8.59 -4.87
CA THR A 532 -36.73 -7.64 -3.80
C THR A 532 -36.86 -8.18 -2.36
N TRP A 533 -36.24 -7.54 -1.36
CA TRP A 533 -36.68 -6.25 -0.80
C TRP A 533 -35.55 -5.42 -0.15
N ILE A 534 -35.83 -4.13 0.10
CA ILE A 534 -34.99 -3.16 0.84
C ILE A 534 -35.78 -2.65 2.06
N SER A 535 -35.06 -2.18 3.09
CA SER A 535 -35.54 -1.43 4.27
C SER A 535 -36.38 -2.18 5.31
N ALA A 536 -35.81 -2.24 6.52
CA ALA A 536 -36.54 -2.11 7.78
C ALA A 536 -35.74 -1.21 8.73
N LYS A 537 -36.15 0.06 8.88
CA LYS A 537 -35.75 0.89 10.04
C LYS A 537 -36.73 0.64 11.18
N ALA A 538 -36.24 0.72 12.41
CA ALA A 538 -37.07 0.83 13.60
C ALA A 538 -36.73 2.13 14.35
N SER A 539 -37.76 2.82 14.84
CA SER A 539 -37.67 4.04 15.65
C SER A 539 -38.48 3.86 16.94
N PRO A 540 -38.14 4.53 18.05
CA PRO A 540 -39.07 4.83 19.12
C PRO A 540 -39.96 6.06 18.75
N THR A 541 -41.04 6.29 19.52
CA THR A 541 -42.15 7.21 19.16
C THR A 541 -42.55 8.15 20.31
N PHE A 542 -43.55 9.01 20.03
CA PHE A 542 -44.18 10.06 20.86
C PHE A 542 -43.43 11.42 20.85
N GLU A 543 -44.11 12.58 20.90
CA GLU A 543 -45.52 12.85 21.26
C GLU A 543 -46.27 13.79 20.27
N THR A 544 -47.41 14.39 20.67
CA THR A 544 -48.46 15.06 19.83
C THR A 544 -48.07 16.50 19.36
N ASP A 545 -48.80 17.26 18.50
CA ASP A 545 -50.27 17.41 18.38
C ASP A 545 -50.82 18.03 17.05
N SER A 546 -52.15 17.98 16.93
CA SER A 546 -53.16 18.47 15.94
C SER A 546 -52.86 19.54 14.85
N PHE A 547 -53.40 19.33 13.63
CA PHE A 547 -54.58 20.04 13.04
C PHE A 547 -55.03 19.46 11.67
N THR A 548 -56.15 19.91 11.08
CA THR A 548 -56.95 19.14 10.08
C THR A 548 -57.38 19.84 8.77
N LEU A 549 -57.18 19.13 7.62
CA LEU A 549 -58.09 18.98 6.44
C LEU A 549 -58.45 20.20 5.53
N PRO A 550 -59.07 20.04 4.32
CA PRO A 550 -59.05 18.91 3.35
C PRO A 550 -59.02 19.25 1.81
N ALA A 551 -58.50 18.30 1.02
CA ALA A 551 -59.02 17.70 -0.24
C ALA A 551 -59.34 18.48 -1.55
N ARG A 552 -59.00 17.81 -2.69
CA ARG A 552 -59.69 17.62 -4.01
C ARG A 552 -58.67 17.61 -5.17
N ASN A 553 -58.81 16.85 -6.28
CA ASN A 553 -59.63 15.66 -6.61
C ASN A 553 -59.02 14.94 -7.85
N ALA A 554 -59.27 13.64 -8.02
CA ALA A 554 -59.01 12.90 -9.28
C ALA A 554 -60.32 12.74 -10.10
N PRO A 555 -60.23 12.47 -11.42
CA PRO A 555 -60.37 11.12 -11.99
C PRO A 555 -59.31 10.81 -13.08
N SER A 556 -58.80 9.60 -13.38
CA SER A 556 -59.25 8.19 -13.36
C SER A 556 -59.79 7.63 -14.69
N SER A 557 -58.93 6.94 -15.46
CA SER A 557 -59.19 5.88 -16.49
C SER A 557 -58.01 5.81 -17.49
N SER A 558 -57.83 4.77 -18.32
CA SER A 558 -57.55 3.34 -18.03
C SER A 558 -57.29 2.58 -19.35
N THR A 559 -56.54 1.46 -19.31
CA THR A 559 -56.50 0.37 -20.33
C THR A 559 -55.45 0.44 -21.48
N THR A 560 -54.34 -0.26 -21.25
CA THR A 560 -53.77 -1.37 -22.07
C THR A 560 -53.70 -1.31 -23.61
N THR A 561 -52.50 -1.53 -24.19
CA THR A 561 -52.15 -2.62 -25.17
C THR A 561 -50.63 -2.61 -25.50
N ILE A 562 -50.09 -3.71 -26.06
CA ILE A 562 -48.66 -4.00 -26.26
C ILE A 562 -48.29 -4.16 -27.76
N ASN A 563 -47.11 -3.64 -28.13
CA ASN A 563 -46.23 -3.91 -29.29
C ASN A 563 -46.73 -3.93 -30.77
N ALA A 564 -46.03 -3.10 -31.56
CA ALA A 564 -45.44 -3.36 -32.89
C ALA A 564 -46.32 -3.61 -34.15
N ILE A 565 -45.97 -2.93 -35.26
CA ILE A 565 -45.40 -3.53 -36.50
C ILE A 565 -44.97 -2.45 -37.53
N ALA A 566 -44.14 -2.88 -38.49
CA ALA A 566 -43.28 -2.18 -39.43
C ALA A 566 -43.83 -1.09 -40.40
N ALA A 567 -42.88 -0.26 -40.85
CA ALA A 567 -42.61 0.22 -42.22
C ALA A 567 -43.63 1.07 -43.04
N SER A 568 -43.07 2.08 -43.73
CA SER A 568 -43.55 2.59 -45.03
C SER A 568 -42.41 3.30 -45.79
N THR A 569 -42.40 3.19 -47.13
CA THR A 569 -41.34 3.66 -48.03
C THR A 569 -41.83 4.79 -48.94
N PHE A 570 -41.00 5.81 -49.23
CA PHE A 570 -41.06 6.65 -50.44
C PHE A 570 -39.66 7.28 -50.64
N MET A 571 -38.83 6.97 -51.65
CA MET A 571 -38.92 7.01 -53.13
C MET A 571 -38.50 8.34 -53.78
N GLY A 572 -37.47 8.27 -54.64
CA GLY A 572 -37.06 9.28 -55.63
C GLY A 572 -35.71 9.98 -55.33
N SER A 573 -34.80 10.23 -56.29
CA SER A 573 -34.68 9.69 -57.66
C SER A 573 -33.31 10.03 -58.30
N THR A 574 -32.77 9.10 -59.10
CA THR A 574 -31.87 9.28 -60.28
C THR A 574 -30.49 9.98 -60.18
N THR A 575 -29.50 9.28 -60.73
CA THR A 575 -28.14 9.67 -61.19
C THR A 575 -28.19 10.33 -62.61
N PRO A 576 -27.11 10.62 -63.41
CA PRO A 576 -25.70 10.17 -63.33
C PRO A 576 -24.58 11.14 -63.82
N GLN A 577 -23.36 10.58 -64.03
CA GLN A 577 -22.22 11.07 -64.85
C GLN A 577 -21.43 12.31 -64.34
N SER A 578 -20.13 12.49 -64.64
CA SER A 578 -19.11 11.66 -65.32
C SER A 578 -17.68 12.15 -65.05
N GLU A 579 -16.69 11.25 -65.24
CA GLU A 579 -15.29 11.47 -65.69
C GLU A 579 -14.54 12.79 -65.39
N ASN A 580 -13.32 12.68 -64.80
CA ASN A 580 -12.08 12.90 -65.59
C ASN A 580 -10.77 12.50 -64.88
N ARG A 581 -9.73 12.19 -65.68
CA ARG A 581 -8.33 11.99 -65.23
C ARG A 581 -7.33 12.17 -66.38
N PRO A 582 -6.46 13.18 -66.33
CA PRO A 582 -5.03 13.01 -66.67
C PRO A 582 -4.12 13.68 -65.61
N SER A 583 -2.85 13.33 -65.31
CA SER A 583 -1.78 12.50 -65.87
C SER A 583 -0.53 13.26 -66.41
N SER A 584 0.60 13.05 -65.71
CA SER A 584 2.00 13.03 -66.21
C SER A 584 2.86 14.32 -66.30
N ARG A 585 4.20 14.07 -66.34
CA ARG A 585 5.37 14.94 -66.65
C ARG A 585 5.86 15.87 -65.51
N ARG A 586 7.17 16.10 -65.30
CA ARG A 586 8.46 15.47 -65.75
C ARG A 586 9.49 15.71 -64.60
N VAL A 587 10.44 14.83 -64.24
CA VAL A 587 11.63 14.25 -64.93
C VAL A 587 12.79 15.23 -65.19
N SER A 588 13.86 15.04 -64.41
CA SER A 588 15.30 15.08 -64.77
C SER A 588 16.07 14.47 -63.58
N GLU A 589 16.68 13.27 -63.66
CA GLU A 589 17.99 12.95 -64.26
C GLU A 589 19.19 13.49 -63.43
N GLY A 590 20.27 12.74 -63.12
CA GLY A 590 20.55 11.29 -63.26
C GLY A 590 20.77 10.63 -61.88
N GLY A 591 21.23 9.38 -61.73
CA GLY A 591 21.95 8.48 -62.65
C GLY A 591 23.37 8.21 -62.11
N GLU A 592 23.91 6.99 -62.06
CA GLU A 592 23.40 5.71 -62.57
C GLU A 592 24.10 4.48 -61.93
N THR A 593 23.43 3.32 -61.94
CA THR A 593 24.01 1.93 -61.99
C THR A 593 24.90 1.38 -60.83
N ALA A 594 24.98 0.07 -60.55
CA ALA A 594 24.09 -1.11 -60.79
C ALA A 594 24.60 -2.31 -59.92
N VAL A 595 23.74 -3.20 -59.37
CA VAL A 595 23.45 -4.62 -59.82
C VAL A 595 24.66 -5.58 -59.77
N SER A 596 24.61 -6.80 -59.18
CA SER A 596 23.61 -7.49 -58.34
C SER A 596 24.15 -8.79 -57.68
N ASP A 597 23.46 -9.25 -56.63
CA ASP A 597 23.03 -10.64 -56.29
C ASP A 597 23.33 -11.82 -57.25
N PRO A 598 23.23 -13.10 -56.80
CA PRO A 598 23.51 -13.67 -55.45
C PRO A 598 24.14 -15.09 -55.51
N SER A 599 24.43 -15.75 -54.37
CA SER A 599 24.21 -17.20 -54.06
C SER A 599 25.09 -17.80 -52.94
N SER A 600 24.74 -19.02 -52.52
CA SER A 600 25.42 -19.96 -51.58
C SER A 600 25.20 -21.40 -52.13
N PRO A 601 25.68 -22.55 -51.57
CA PRO A 601 26.38 -22.80 -50.29
C PRO A 601 27.54 -23.87 -50.36
N VAL A 602 27.82 -24.55 -49.22
CA VAL A 602 28.42 -25.91 -49.02
C VAL A 602 29.84 -26.05 -48.39
N ASN A 603 29.86 -26.75 -47.25
CA ASN A 603 30.88 -27.60 -46.56
C ASN A 603 32.39 -27.53 -46.86
N SER A 604 33.20 -27.67 -45.78
CA SER A 604 34.25 -28.72 -45.68
C SER A 604 34.66 -29.06 -44.24
N LEU A 605 35.38 -30.19 -44.09
CA LEU A 605 35.70 -30.95 -42.87
C LEU A 605 36.60 -30.19 -41.86
N LEU A 606 36.53 -30.36 -40.53
CA LEU A 606 36.56 -31.55 -39.63
C LEU A 606 38.00 -31.99 -39.26
N VAL A 607 38.46 -31.58 -38.06
CA VAL A 607 39.50 -32.24 -37.25
C VAL A 607 39.03 -32.23 -35.79
N ALA A 608 39.19 -33.34 -35.07
CA ALA A 608 38.84 -33.47 -33.65
C ALA A 608 40.08 -33.87 -32.82
N VAL A 609 40.19 -33.32 -31.61
CA VAL A 609 41.16 -33.70 -30.57
C VAL A 609 40.41 -33.69 -29.23
N ASP A 610 40.89 -34.49 -28.27
CA ASP A 610 40.10 -35.05 -27.17
C ASP A 610 39.72 -34.10 -26.02
N GLN A 611 38.79 -34.55 -25.17
CA GLN A 611 38.27 -33.84 -24.00
C GLN A 611 39.27 -33.80 -22.82
N PRO A 612 39.02 -32.92 -21.84
CA PRO A 612 38.52 -33.48 -20.57
C PRO A 612 37.15 -32.91 -20.15
N ARG A 613 36.36 -33.74 -19.45
CA ARG A 613 34.98 -33.44 -19.05
C ARG A 613 34.90 -32.23 -18.11
N GLN A 614 34.25 -31.16 -18.54
CA GLN A 614 33.75 -30.12 -17.64
C GLN A 614 32.34 -30.51 -17.13
N GLN A 615 32.06 -30.19 -15.87
CA GLN A 615 30.71 -30.29 -15.30
C GLN A 615 29.80 -29.25 -16.00
N PRO A 616 28.48 -29.51 -16.13
CA PRO A 616 27.58 -28.59 -16.80
C PRO A 616 27.42 -27.30 -16.00
N VAL A 617 28.08 -26.22 -16.46
CA VAL A 617 27.85 -24.87 -15.95
C VAL A 617 26.40 -24.51 -16.24
N VAL A 618 25.58 -24.48 -15.18
CA VAL A 618 24.20 -24.00 -15.26
C VAL A 618 24.26 -22.52 -15.65
N LYS A 619 23.91 -22.25 -16.91
CA LYS A 619 23.73 -20.88 -17.39
C LYS A 619 22.50 -20.30 -16.72
N SER A 620 22.69 -19.57 -15.62
CA SER A 620 21.64 -18.72 -15.05
C SER A 620 21.05 -17.84 -16.17
N PRO A 621 19.72 -17.74 -16.30
CA PRO A 621 19.12 -16.86 -17.29
C PRO A 621 19.60 -15.42 -17.04
N ALA A 622 19.88 -14.69 -18.12
CA ALA A 622 20.35 -13.32 -18.02
C ALA A 622 19.33 -12.48 -17.25
N VAL A 623 19.70 -12.02 -16.06
CA VAL A 623 18.80 -11.22 -15.20
C VAL A 623 18.41 -9.96 -15.96
N ALA A 624 17.11 -9.81 -16.23
CA ALA A 624 16.58 -8.63 -16.89
C ALA A 624 16.88 -7.40 -16.04
N VAL A 625 17.83 -6.57 -16.47
CA VAL A 625 18.24 -5.37 -15.73
C VAL A 625 17.14 -4.32 -15.89
N MET A 626 16.38 -4.05 -14.82
CA MET A 626 15.41 -2.94 -14.83
C MET A 626 16.10 -1.64 -15.28
N PRO A 627 15.43 -0.83 -16.11
CA PRO A 627 15.99 0.43 -16.59
C PRO A 627 16.31 1.34 -15.40
N ARG A 628 17.55 1.84 -15.35
CA ARG A 628 18.00 2.72 -14.27
C ARG A 628 17.29 4.06 -14.36
N THR A 629 16.51 4.39 -13.34
CA THR A 629 16.16 5.79 -13.07
C THR A 629 17.45 6.57 -12.80
N GLY A 630 17.59 7.74 -13.42
CA GLY A 630 18.78 8.57 -13.26
C GLY A 630 18.94 9.10 -11.83
N ARG A 631 20.15 9.57 -11.48
CA ARG A 631 20.39 10.31 -10.22
C ARG A 631 19.72 11.68 -10.27
N GLN A 632 18.40 11.71 -10.06
CA GLN A 632 17.64 12.92 -9.75
C GLN A 632 17.32 12.90 -8.25
N GLU A 633 17.71 13.95 -7.53
CA GLU A 633 17.54 14.02 -6.08
C GLU A 633 16.05 14.28 -5.75
N LEU A 634 15.33 13.21 -5.42
CA LEU A 634 13.89 13.25 -5.12
C LEU A 634 13.62 13.89 -3.75
N LEU A 635 13.56 15.23 -3.75
CA LEU A 635 13.19 16.06 -2.60
C LEU A 635 11.73 15.83 -2.20
N GLY A 636 11.47 14.86 -1.31
CA GLY A 636 10.12 14.62 -0.76
C GLY A 636 10.04 13.70 0.45
N SER A 637 10.99 12.78 0.64
CA SER A 637 10.85 11.63 1.55
C SER A 637 11.57 11.72 2.90
N GLY A 638 12.21 12.85 3.25
CA GLY A 638 13.21 12.89 4.34
C GLY A 638 12.95 13.95 5.42
N GLY A 639 12.63 13.51 6.64
CA GLY A 639 12.65 14.34 7.85
C GLY A 639 11.83 15.63 7.74
N THR A 640 12.43 16.77 8.10
CA THR A 640 11.77 18.09 8.05
C THR A 640 11.42 18.56 6.63
N SER A 641 12.11 18.08 5.60
CA SER A 641 11.85 18.48 4.21
C SER A 641 10.48 18.02 3.70
N ALA A 642 9.97 16.89 4.21
CA ALA A 642 8.68 16.32 3.84
C ALA A 642 7.51 17.30 4.07
N ILE A 643 7.60 18.19 5.07
CA ILE A 643 6.57 19.22 5.31
C ILE A 643 6.50 20.26 4.19
N LYS A 644 7.62 20.56 3.50
CA LYS A 644 7.60 21.47 2.34
C LYS A 644 6.83 20.83 1.18
N PHE A 645 7.14 19.56 0.88
CA PHE A 645 6.46 18.76 -0.14
C PHE A 645 4.96 18.61 0.16
N LEU A 646 4.60 18.15 1.37
CA LEU A 646 3.19 17.91 1.73
C LEU A 646 2.35 19.20 1.72
N LYS A 647 2.92 20.33 2.15
CA LYS A 647 2.24 21.64 2.02
C LYS A 647 2.04 22.03 0.57
N GLN A 648 3.06 21.89 -0.28
CA GLN A 648 2.93 22.16 -1.72
C GLN A 648 1.83 21.29 -2.35
N VAL A 649 1.80 19.98 -2.09
CA VAL A 649 0.76 19.06 -2.61
C VAL A 649 -0.65 19.42 -2.12
N ARG A 650 -0.80 19.86 -0.87
CA ARG A 650 -2.07 20.38 -0.36
C ARG A 650 -2.46 21.69 -1.04
N ASP A 651 -1.53 22.62 -1.22
CA ASP A 651 -1.82 23.93 -1.81
C ASP A 651 -2.14 23.78 -3.31
N GLU A 652 -1.46 22.87 -4.02
CA GLU A 652 -1.77 22.41 -5.38
C GLU A 652 -3.16 21.75 -5.49
N THR A 653 -3.68 21.12 -4.43
CA THR A 653 -5.09 20.65 -4.40
C THR A 653 -6.05 21.81 -4.61
N THR A 654 -5.78 22.98 -4.01
CA THR A 654 -6.66 24.16 -4.13
C THR A 654 -6.56 24.84 -5.48
N GLU A 655 -5.52 24.56 -6.27
CA GLU A 655 -5.42 24.97 -7.68
C GLU A 655 -6.34 24.14 -8.59
N GLY A 656 -6.87 23.02 -8.11
CA GLY A 656 -7.86 22.19 -8.81
C GLY A 656 -9.30 22.73 -8.76
N LEU A 657 -9.62 23.72 -7.92
CA LEU A 657 -10.96 24.30 -7.80
C LEU A 657 -11.44 24.93 -9.12
N LEU A 658 -12.77 25.08 -9.23
CA LEU A 658 -13.48 25.80 -10.28
C LEU A 658 -14.16 27.05 -9.70
N HIS A 659 -14.31 28.10 -10.53
CA HIS A 659 -14.73 29.45 -10.16
C HIS A 659 -15.72 30.01 -11.18
#